data_AF-A0A314YV02-F1
#
_entry.id   AF-A0A314YV02-F1
#
_cell.length_a   1.000
_cell.length_b   1.000
_cell.length_c   1.000
_cell.angle_alpha   90.00
_cell.angle_beta   90.00
_cell.angle_gamma   90.00
#
_symmetry.space_group_name_H-M   'P 1'
#
loop_
_entity.id
_entity.type
_entity.pdbx_description
1 polymer ?
#
loop_
_entity_poly.entity_id
_entity_poly.type
_entity_poly.pdbx_seq_one_letter_code
_entity_poly.pdbx_strand_id
1 'polypeptide(L)'
;MNLVWVVSILIICIPGSTEGASRPAVVNVGAMCTVGTINGRVSKIAIEAAVNDVNSDPTILGGTKLSITFHDSNFSGFLGIIGALKFMESDTVAIIGPQTAVMAHILSHLANELHVPLLSFTALDPTLSSLQYPYFVQTAPNDLFQMAAIADMVSYFGWSEVAAIFTDDDSGRNGVAALGDKLAEKGLKICYKAALPPDPKATRDDVKNQLVMIQMMKSRVIVLHTFAKSGLVVFDVALELGMMESGYVWIATAWLSTVLDSASPLSSKTANSIQGALTLRPHTPVSERKRAFISRWNKLSNGSIGLNPYGLYAYDTVWMLAHAINLLLDQGGTISFSNITSLGGPKGEGTVNLVALSIFHGGKQLLDNILQTNMTGLTGPIAFHPDRSPLNPAYDLINIIENGYQRIGYWSNYSRISVVPPETSSNRSTLNQHLYTVVWPGGTTVKPRGWVFPNNGKQLRIGVPNRVSYRDFVSRRNGTDVVEGYCIDIFLAAIKLLPYAVPYEFVLFGDGLKNPSYYEFVNMIASGKFDGAVGDIAIVTNRTKIVDFTQPYIESGLVVVAPVRRGPPRKQIVTILWFSFSTMFFAHRENTVSTLGRMVLIIWLFIVLIINSSYTASLTSMLTVQQLESPITGIDTLVTSTEPIGYQIGSFAQNYLVEELNIPRSRLVPLGSPEAYADALKKRTVAAVGAGVHQKRGWFAFPRDSPLTIDMSNAILTLSENGDLQKIHDKWLSRKTCAQTSDLISDQLQLQSFWGLFLICGIACLIALFIHFLLALRQFSRHSPEAEDQTEPSSHSRRTPRSARLHTFLSFIDEKADESKNNNKTKRKRKEMNDGIKWEGEFLKPHLTQLLTLRQQWRSATNLRSNSSLQSRHYLHRRSPNPFSDVTSPSPPDPPSPPPNPNPSTPPSRPSRRPRWPISARAFDFLGCAVDGLGDFVSLTLDPQVSPGEISISEISGDHNSKKLSKNPLWNCAGIAAIEVMKMLGVRSVGLSLTLEKGLPLGSGLGSSAASAAAAAVAVNEIFGGKLGIDELVIAGLKSEEKVSGYHADNIAPAIMGGAVLCVGDARVEAPTKKMRAALPAEVGMAHHVWNSSQAGALVAAVLQGDLPGLGRALSSDKIVEPRRAPLIPGMDAVKKAAIEAGAFGCTISGAGPTAVAVTDDLERGKAIGERMVAAFLKEGKLKAAASVSRLDRVGARLVSTIPR
;
A
#
# COMPACT_ATOMS: atom_id res chain seq x y z
N MET A 1 72.17 -4.97 -68.20
CA MET A 1 70.72 -4.90 -68.53
C MET A 1 70.37 -6.09 -69.40
N ASN A 2 69.19 -6.70 -69.28
CA ASN A 2 68.73 -7.71 -70.24
C ASN A 2 67.19 -7.77 -70.31
N LEU A 3 66.67 -8.05 -71.51
CA LEU A 3 65.29 -7.79 -71.94
C LEU A 3 64.21 -8.72 -71.32
N VAL A 4 64.63 -9.68 -70.51
CA VAL A 4 63.79 -10.81 -70.04
C VAL A 4 62.69 -10.38 -69.06
N TRP A 5 62.97 -9.44 -68.15
CA TRP A 5 62.01 -9.02 -67.11
C TRP A 5 60.82 -8.19 -67.62
N VAL A 6 60.92 -7.57 -68.80
CA VAL A 6 59.85 -6.73 -69.36
C VAL A 6 58.76 -7.59 -70.00
N VAL A 7 59.13 -8.71 -70.64
CA VAL A 7 58.19 -9.60 -71.33
C VAL A 7 57.29 -10.35 -70.35
N SER A 8 57.82 -10.78 -69.20
CA SER A 8 57.05 -11.49 -68.17
C SER A 8 55.94 -10.66 -67.54
N ILE A 9 56.03 -9.32 -67.57
CA ILE A 9 54.99 -8.42 -67.03
C ILE A 9 53.88 -8.16 -68.07
N LEU A 10 54.20 -8.14 -69.37
CA LEU A 10 53.24 -7.83 -70.43
C LEU A 10 52.21 -8.95 -70.71
N ILE A 11 52.49 -10.19 -70.29
CA ILE A 11 51.60 -11.34 -70.53
C ILE A 11 50.52 -11.48 -69.43
N ILE A 12 50.69 -10.84 -68.27
CA ILE A 12 49.68 -10.78 -67.19
C ILE A 12 48.78 -9.52 -67.35
N CYS A 13 48.51 -9.15 -68.61
CA CYS A 13 47.60 -8.05 -69.00
C CYS A 13 46.66 -8.45 -70.15
N ILE A 14 46.47 -9.75 -70.38
CA ILE A 14 45.21 -10.21 -70.97
C ILE A 14 44.14 -9.98 -69.90
N PRO A 15 43.09 -9.17 -70.13
CA PRO A 15 41.91 -9.23 -69.29
C PRO A 15 41.31 -10.63 -69.50
N GLY A 16 41.56 -11.53 -68.55
CA GLY A 16 40.89 -12.82 -68.54
C GLY A 16 39.40 -12.55 -68.59
N SER A 17 38.75 -12.97 -69.68
CA SER A 17 37.32 -12.81 -69.85
C SER A 17 36.64 -13.62 -68.75
N THR A 18 36.27 -12.95 -67.66
CA THR A 18 35.28 -13.48 -66.75
C THR A 18 34.07 -13.82 -67.60
N GLU A 19 33.68 -15.09 -67.59
CA GLU A 19 32.37 -15.50 -68.08
C GLU A 19 31.36 -14.84 -67.14
N GLY A 20 30.99 -13.59 -67.47
CA GLY A 20 30.10 -12.79 -66.65
C GLY A 20 28.79 -13.54 -66.52
N ALA A 21 28.50 -14.02 -65.30
CA ALA A 21 27.33 -14.84 -65.01
C ALA A 21 26.10 -14.15 -65.63
N SER A 22 25.52 -14.78 -66.65
CA SER A 22 24.52 -14.12 -67.48
C SER A 22 23.31 -13.81 -66.61
N ARG A 23 22.87 -12.55 -66.62
CA ARG A 23 21.69 -12.14 -65.85
C ARG A 23 20.52 -13.07 -66.20
N PRO A 24 19.84 -13.65 -65.20
CA PRO A 24 18.74 -14.56 -65.46
C PRO A 24 17.63 -13.80 -66.20
N ALA A 25 17.03 -14.39 -67.23
CA ALA A 25 15.99 -13.73 -68.00
C ALA A 25 14.74 -13.42 -67.16
N VAL A 26 14.48 -14.24 -66.14
CA VAL A 26 13.37 -14.11 -65.18
C VAL A 26 13.86 -14.50 -63.78
N VAL A 27 13.39 -13.79 -62.75
CA VAL A 27 13.54 -14.17 -61.34
C VAL A 27 12.16 -14.39 -60.72
N ASN A 28 11.96 -15.53 -60.06
CA ASN A 28 10.68 -15.91 -59.47
C ASN A 28 10.62 -15.54 -57.98
N VAL A 29 9.47 -14.98 -57.58
CA VAL A 29 9.13 -14.62 -56.21
C VAL A 29 7.73 -15.18 -55.89
N GLY A 30 7.55 -15.73 -54.70
CA GLY A 30 6.25 -16.18 -54.22
C GLY A 30 5.47 -15.03 -53.58
N ALA A 31 4.14 -15.00 -53.72
CA ALA A 31 3.27 -14.11 -52.95
C ALA A 31 2.08 -14.87 -52.37
N MET A 32 1.76 -14.61 -51.10
CA MET A 32 0.68 -15.30 -50.38
C MET A 32 -0.11 -14.37 -49.47
N CYS A 33 -1.40 -14.23 -49.77
CA CYS A 33 -2.39 -13.53 -48.91
C CYS A 33 -3.72 -14.30 -48.95
N THR A 34 -4.68 -13.91 -48.10
CA THR A 34 -6.07 -14.36 -48.26
C THR A 34 -6.85 -13.37 -49.12
N VAL A 35 -7.12 -13.73 -50.38
CA VAL A 35 -7.80 -12.85 -51.35
C VAL A 35 -9.25 -12.56 -50.92
N GLY A 36 -9.87 -13.43 -50.11
CA GLY A 36 -11.17 -13.20 -49.47
C GLY A 36 -11.21 -12.12 -48.36
N THR A 37 -10.14 -11.34 -48.15
CA THR A 37 -10.06 -10.27 -47.13
C THR A 37 -9.81 -8.89 -47.75
N ILE A 38 -10.17 -7.82 -47.03
CA ILE A 38 -9.90 -6.43 -47.43
C ILE A 38 -8.42 -6.22 -47.75
N ASN A 39 -7.53 -6.55 -46.81
CA ASN A 39 -6.09 -6.37 -47.00
C ASN A 39 -5.57 -7.25 -48.15
N GLY A 40 -6.01 -8.51 -48.28
CA GLY A 40 -5.56 -9.38 -49.38
C GLY A 40 -6.00 -8.91 -50.77
N ARG A 41 -7.23 -8.39 -50.93
CA ARG A 41 -7.69 -7.77 -52.18
C ARG A 41 -6.83 -6.58 -52.58
N VAL A 42 -6.63 -5.64 -51.64
CA VAL A 42 -5.81 -4.44 -51.87
C VAL A 42 -4.35 -4.80 -52.15
N SER A 43 -3.79 -5.75 -51.40
CA SER A 43 -2.39 -6.19 -51.56
C SER A 43 -2.14 -6.85 -52.91
N LYS A 44 -3.07 -7.70 -53.39
CA LYS A 44 -2.94 -8.33 -54.70
C LYS A 44 -2.86 -7.28 -55.82
N ILE A 45 -3.80 -6.34 -55.86
CA ILE A 45 -3.82 -5.26 -56.87
C ILE A 45 -2.54 -4.40 -56.78
N ALA A 46 -2.06 -4.11 -55.57
CA ALA A 46 -0.84 -3.33 -55.35
C ALA A 46 0.44 -4.07 -55.78
N ILE A 47 0.55 -5.38 -55.51
CA ILE A 47 1.66 -6.23 -55.95
C ILE A 47 1.65 -6.36 -57.48
N GLU A 48 0.49 -6.62 -58.09
CA GLU A 48 0.35 -6.67 -59.56
C GLU A 48 0.73 -5.33 -60.20
N ALA A 49 0.34 -4.19 -59.61
CA ALA A 49 0.76 -2.87 -60.08
C ALA A 49 2.28 -2.67 -59.95
N ALA A 50 2.88 -3.03 -58.80
CA ALA A 50 4.31 -2.89 -58.57
C ALA A 50 5.15 -3.74 -59.53
N VAL A 51 4.74 -4.98 -59.80
CA VAL A 51 5.42 -5.87 -60.77
C VAL A 51 5.38 -5.29 -62.19
N ASN A 52 4.26 -4.71 -62.60
CA ASN A 52 4.16 -4.04 -63.91
C ASN A 52 5.05 -2.79 -63.97
N ASP A 53 5.06 -1.98 -62.91
CA ASP A 53 5.82 -0.74 -62.86
C ASP A 53 7.35 -1.02 -62.78
N VAL A 54 7.78 -2.02 -62.00
CA VAL A 54 9.19 -2.49 -61.94
C VAL A 54 9.65 -3.04 -63.30
N ASN A 55 8.88 -3.93 -63.92
CA ASN A 55 9.24 -4.51 -65.23
C ASN A 55 9.17 -3.51 -66.40
N SER A 56 8.66 -2.30 -66.16
CA SER A 56 8.62 -1.20 -67.14
C SER A 56 9.77 -0.20 -66.96
N ASP A 57 10.53 -0.28 -65.86
CA ASP A 57 11.64 0.63 -65.55
C ASP A 57 12.98 0.01 -65.98
N PRO A 58 13.62 0.50 -67.06
CA PRO A 58 14.87 -0.05 -67.55
C PRO A 58 16.08 0.22 -66.64
N THR A 59 15.92 1.05 -65.59
CA THR A 59 16.98 1.33 -64.62
C THR A 59 17.09 0.29 -63.50
N ILE A 60 16.11 -0.61 -63.38
CA ILE A 60 16.07 -1.68 -62.39
C ILE A 60 16.18 -3.06 -63.06
N LEU A 61 16.85 -4.00 -62.39
CA LEU A 61 17.07 -5.40 -62.79
C LEU A 61 17.87 -5.61 -64.10
N GLY A 62 18.10 -4.56 -64.91
CA GLY A 62 19.04 -4.60 -66.05
C GLY A 62 18.60 -5.57 -67.16
N GLY A 63 17.30 -5.67 -67.41
CA GLY A 63 16.70 -6.57 -68.42
C GLY A 63 16.18 -7.89 -67.87
N THR A 64 16.55 -8.30 -66.65
CA THR A 64 15.92 -9.40 -65.93
C THR A 64 14.47 -9.04 -65.57
N LYS A 65 13.51 -9.92 -65.86
CA LYS A 65 12.11 -9.71 -65.46
C LYS A 65 11.81 -10.26 -64.07
N LEU A 66 11.07 -9.50 -63.27
CA LEU A 66 10.51 -9.97 -62.00
C LEU A 66 9.17 -10.71 -62.26
N SER A 67 9.09 -11.96 -61.86
CA SER A 67 7.88 -12.78 -61.92
C SER A 67 7.37 -13.07 -60.51
N ILE A 68 6.11 -12.72 -60.21
CA ILE A 68 5.48 -13.01 -58.92
C ILE A 68 4.31 -13.98 -59.11
N THR A 69 4.44 -15.18 -58.54
CA THR A 69 3.39 -16.20 -58.53
C THR A 69 2.55 -16.05 -57.26
N PHE A 70 1.23 -15.92 -57.40
CA PHE A 70 0.32 -15.66 -56.28
C PHE A 70 -0.44 -16.91 -55.83
N HIS A 71 -0.48 -17.16 -54.51
CA HIS A 71 -1.26 -18.24 -53.88
C HIS A 71 -2.28 -17.66 -52.88
N ASP A 72 -3.55 -18.06 -52.99
CA ASP A 72 -4.58 -17.70 -52.02
C ASP A 72 -4.63 -18.73 -50.88
N SER A 73 -4.37 -18.31 -49.65
CA SER A 73 -4.47 -19.17 -48.47
C SER A 73 -5.92 -19.41 -48.01
N ASN A 74 -6.90 -18.65 -48.53
CA ASN A 74 -8.32 -18.76 -48.17
C ASN A 74 -8.59 -18.78 -46.65
N PHE A 75 -7.85 -17.97 -45.88
CA PHE A 75 -7.82 -17.91 -44.41
C PHE A 75 -7.49 -19.24 -43.69
N SER A 76 -7.10 -20.28 -44.43
CA SER A 76 -6.73 -21.59 -43.90
C SER A 76 -5.23 -21.68 -43.69
N GLY A 77 -4.82 -21.96 -42.44
CA GLY A 77 -3.41 -22.15 -42.12
C GLY A 77 -2.79 -23.31 -42.92
N PHE A 78 -3.51 -24.43 -43.01
CA PHE A 78 -3.06 -25.59 -43.78
C PHE A 78 -2.83 -25.24 -45.27
N LEU A 79 -3.75 -24.51 -45.91
CA LEU A 79 -3.57 -24.09 -47.30
C LEU A 79 -2.44 -23.05 -47.48
N GLY A 80 -2.18 -22.23 -46.46
CA GLY A 80 -1.01 -21.34 -46.43
C GLY A 80 0.31 -22.12 -46.44
N ILE A 81 0.41 -23.17 -45.63
CA ILE A 81 1.60 -24.05 -45.57
C ILE A 81 1.82 -24.78 -46.90
N ILE A 82 0.76 -25.35 -47.50
CA ILE A 82 0.85 -25.99 -48.83
C ILE A 82 1.28 -24.98 -49.92
N GLY A 83 0.86 -23.71 -49.82
CA GLY A 83 1.34 -22.66 -50.72
C GLY A 83 2.82 -22.35 -50.56
N ALA A 84 3.30 -22.24 -49.32
CA ALA A 84 4.71 -22.00 -49.02
C ALA A 84 5.61 -23.13 -49.52
N LEU A 85 5.23 -24.38 -49.24
CA LEU A 85 5.95 -25.57 -49.69
C LEU A 85 6.09 -25.60 -51.22
N LYS A 86 5.04 -25.22 -51.97
CA LYS A 86 5.10 -25.11 -53.44
C LYS A 86 6.04 -24.02 -53.94
N PHE A 87 6.13 -22.88 -53.25
CA PHE A 87 7.14 -21.87 -53.59
C PHE A 87 8.54 -22.37 -53.26
N MET A 88 8.73 -23.08 -52.16
CA MET A 88 10.01 -23.63 -51.68
C MET A 88 10.48 -24.92 -52.41
N GLU A 89 9.57 -25.57 -53.16
CA GLU A 89 9.84 -26.63 -54.16
C GLU A 89 10.24 -26.04 -55.52
N SER A 90 10.02 -24.73 -55.74
CA SER A 90 10.38 -24.01 -56.98
C SER A 90 11.62 -23.13 -56.78
N ASP A 91 12.23 -22.69 -57.89
CA ASP A 91 13.35 -21.73 -57.92
C ASP A 91 12.89 -20.29 -57.54
N THR A 92 12.31 -20.14 -56.35
CA THR A 92 11.79 -18.88 -55.79
C THR A 92 12.80 -18.27 -54.81
N VAL A 93 13.26 -17.04 -55.09
CA VAL A 93 14.33 -16.40 -54.28
C VAL A 93 13.84 -15.77 -52.98
N ALA A 94 12.55 -15.43 -52.88
CA ALA A 94 11.92 -14.81 -51.70
C ALA A 94 10.40 -14.99 -51.75
N ILE A 95 9.73 -14.87 -50.60
CA ILE A 95 8.28 -14.97 -50.47
C ILE A 95 7.71 -13.71 -49.80
N ILE A 96 6.68 -13.12 -50.40
CA ILE A 96 5.91 -12.00 -49.85
C ILE A 96 4.66 -12.54 -49.13
N GLY A 97 4.49 -12.17 -47.87
CA GLY A 97 3.53 -12.74 -46.93
C GLY A 97 4.23 -13.60 -45.86
N PRO A 98 3.49 -14.48 -45.15
CA PRO A 98 2.04 -14.66 -45.19
C PRO A 98 1.30 -13.46 -44.58
N GLN A 99 -0.03 -13.44 -44.72
CA GLN A 99 -0.88 -12.37 -44.18
C GLN A 99 -1.14 -12.47 -42.66
N THR A 100 -1.03 -13.65 -42.03
CA THR A 100 -1.38 -13.86 -40.61
C THR A 100 -0.19 -14.31 -39.77
N ALA A 101 -0.15 -13.86 -38.51
CA ALA A 101 0.90 -14.20 -37.54
C ALA A 101 1.08 -15.71 -37.35
N VAL A 102 -0.02 -16.44 -37.17
CA VAL A 102 -0.06 -17.90 -37.03
C VAL A 102 0.72 -18.60 -38.15
N MET A 103 0.63 -18.09 -39.38
CA MET A 103 1.37 -18.62 -40.52
C MET A 103 2.81 -18.13 -40.55
N ALA A 104 3.10 -16.88 -40.18
CA ALA A 104 4.46 -16.38 -40.13
C ALA A 104 5.31 -17.18 -39.13
N HIS A 105 4.79 -17.57 -37.96
CA HIS A 105 5.52 -18.41 -37.00
C HIS A 105 5.93 -19.76 -37.60
N ILE A 106 5.00 -20.46 -38.24
CA ILE A 106 5.25 -21.79 -38.84
C ILE A 106 6.19 -21.67 -40.04
N LEU A 107 5.91 -20.73 -40.95
CA LEU A 107 6.69 -20.56 -42.18
C LEU A 107 8.09 -20.00 -41.95
N SER A 108 8.29 -19.19 -40.90
CA SER A 108 9.62 -18.65 -40.58
C SER A 108 10.60 -19.72 -40.12
N HIS A 109 10.13 -20.80 -39.46
CA HIS A 109 10.97 -21.96 -39.18
C HIS A 109 11.48 -22.62 -40.47
N LEU A 110 10.61 -22.79 -41.47
CA LEU A 110 11.00 -23.38 -42.76
C LEU A 110 11.87 -22.41 -43.60
N ALA A 111 11.57 -21.12 -43.56
CA ALA A 111 12.36 -20.07 -44.20
C ALA A 111 13.80 -20.01 -43.66
N ASN A 112 14.00 -20.27 -42.35
CA ASN A 112 15.32 -20.37 -41.75
C ASN A 112 16.15 -21.54 -42.33
N GLU A 113 15.57 -22.74 -42.44
CA GLU A 113 16.29 -23.93 -42.93
C GLU A 113 16.58 -23.88 -44.44
N LEU A 114 15.69 -23.25 -45.22
CA LEU A 114 15.83 -23.12 -46.68
C LEU A 114 16.56 -21.84 -47.12
N HIS A 115 16.88 -20.95 -46.17
CA HIS A 115 17.44 -19.62 -46.40
C HIS A 115 16.60 -18.70 -47.33
N VAL A 116 15.29 -18.88 -47.40
CA VAL A 116 14.41 -18.07 -48.28
C VAL A 116 13.85 -16.87 -47.50
N PRO A 117 14.18 -15.61 -47.85
CA PRO A 117 13.65 -14.43 -47.15
C PRO A 117 12.12 -14.34 -47.25
N LEU A 118 11.47 -14.08 -46.11
CA LEU A 118 10.02 -14.05 -45.93
C LEU A 118 9.60 -12.64 -45.48
N LEU A 119 8.92 -11.90 -46.37
CA LEU A 119 8.65 -10.46 -46.23
C LEU A 119 7.16 -10.19 -45.99
N SER A 120 6.77 -9.74 -44.80
CA SER A 120 5.35 -9.44 -44.52
C SER A 120 5.10 -8.04 -43.96
N PHE A 121 4.13 -7.36 -44.56
CA PHE A 121 3.54 -6.10 -44.11
C PHE A 121 2.20 -6.31 -43.35
N THR A 122 1.78 -7.56 -43.11
CA THR A 122 0.50 -7.88 -42.43
C THR A 122 0.59 -8.92 -41.31
N ALA A 123 1.61 -9.78 -41.28
CA ALA A 123 1.92 -10.62 -40.12
C ALA A 123 2.77 -9.83 -39.10
N LEU A 124 2.09 -8.98 -38.33
CA LEU A 124 2.69 -7.90 -37.53
C LEU A 124 2.87 -8.25 -36.04
N ASP A 125 2.92 -9.54 -35.70
CA ASP A 125 3.10 -10.02 -34.33
C ASP A 125 4.44 -9.55 -33.72
N PRO A 126 4.46 -9.00 -32.48
CA PRO A 126 5.69 -8.62 -31.80
C PRO A 126 6.67 -9.77 -31.50
N THR A 127 6.19 -11.01 -31.46
CA THR A 127 6.97 -12.20 -31.08
C THR A 127 7.69 -12.86 -32.26
N LEU A 128 7.50 -12.36 -33.49
CA LEU A 128 8.25 -12.75 -34.69
C LEU A 128 9.68 -12.15 -34.67
N SER A 129 10.42 -12.45 -33.60
CA SER A 129 11.75 -11.91 -33.31
C SER A 129 12.81 -12.36 -34.31
N SER A 130 13.61 -11.41 -34.78
CA SER A 130 14.75 -11.61 -35.67
C SER A 130 15.85 -12.53 -35.11
N LEU A 131 15.85 -12.80 -33.79
CA LEU A 131 16.73 -13.77 -33.13
C LEU A 131 16.29 -15.23 -33.34
N GLN A 132 14.98 -15.49 -33.42
CA GLN A 132 14.41 -16.83 -33.65
C GLN A 132 14.09 -17.07 -35.13
N TYR A 133 13.79 -16.00 -35.85
CA TYR A 133 13.34 -16.01 -37.24
C TYR A 133 14.27 -15.16 -38.14
N PRO A 134 15.57 -15.49 -38.23
CA PRO A 134 16.54 -14.71 -39.00
C PRO A 134 16.29 -14.61 -40.50
N TYR A 135 15.29 -15.27 -41.09
CA TYR A 135 14.86 -15.02 -42.49
C TYR A 135 13.52 -14.29 -42.63
N PHE A 136 12.86 -13.94 -41.53
CA PHE A 136 11.63 -13.12 -41.55
C PHE A 136 11.94 -11.63 -41.40
N VAL A 137 11.21 -10.80 -42.14
CA VAL A 137 11.29 -9.32 -42.06
C VAL A 137 9.89 -8.72 -42.11
N GLN A 138 9.58 -7.86 -41.14
CA GLN A 138 8.34 -7.10 -41.08
C GLN A 138 8.50 -5.79 -41.86
N THR A 139 7.85 -5.68 -43.03
CA THR A 139 7.99 -4.54 -43.94
C THR A 139 7.00 -3.40 -43.69
N ALA A 140 6.21 -3.50 -42.61
CA ALA A 140 5.37 -2.44 -42.06
C ALA A 140 5.50 -2.41 -40.51
N PRO A 141 5.17 -1.29 -39.84
CA PRO A 141 5.26 -1.18 -38.38
C PRO A 141 4.46 -2.27 -37.64
N ASN A 142 5.14 -3.05 -36.80
CA ASN A 142 4.53 -4.16 -36.08
C ASN A 142 3.62 -3.71 -34.91
N ASP A 143 2.78 -4.62 -34.42
CA ASP A 143 1.70 -4.29 -33.48
C ASP A 143 2.21 -3.74 -32.13
N LEU A 144 3.49 -3.96 -31.78
CA LEU A 144 4.11 -3.39 -30.57
C LEU A 144 4.02 -1.85 -30.57
N PHE A 145 4.23 -1.22 -31.73
CA PHE A 145 4.16 0.25 -31.86
C PHE A 145 2.72 0.76 -31.77
N GLN A 146 1.77 0.01 -32.33
CA GLN A 146 0.34 0.30 -32.19
C GLN A 146 -0.14 0.16 -30.74
N MET A 147 0.29 -0.89 -30.02
CA MET A 147 -0.06 -1.07 -28.61
C MET A 147 0.58 -0.01 -27.72
N ALA A 148 1.80 0.43 -28.03
CA ALA A 148 2.41 1.59 -27.39
C ALA A 148 1.62 2.88 -27.64
N ALA A 149 1.13 3.10 -28.87
CA ALA A 149 0.28 4.24 -29.21
C ALA A 149 -1.08 4.23 -28.49
N ILE A 150 -1.71 3.06 -28.34
CA ILE A 150 -2.94 2.88 -27.56
C ILE A 150 -2.67 3.14 -26.07
N ALA A 151 -1.58 2.62 -25.50
CA ALA A 151 -1.22 2.86 -24.11
C ALA A 151 -0.87 4.34 -23.83
N ASP A 152 -0.22 5.03 -24.77
CA ASP A 152 -0.02 6.49 -24.71
C ASP A 152 -1.37 7.24 -24.78
N MET A 153 -2.32 6.79 -25.61
CA MET A 153 -3.65 7.40 -25.74
C MET A 153 -4.50 7.24 -24.48
N VAL A 154 -4.56 6.03 -23.90
CA VAL A 154 -5.26 5.74 -22.64
C VAL A 154 -4.68 6.57 -21.49
N SER A 155 -3.34 6.70 -21.46
CA SER A 155 -2.61 7.54 -20.51
C SER A 155 -2.90 9.03 -20.68
N TYR A 156 -2.92 9.55 -21.92
CA TYR A 156 -3.23 10.95 -22.24
C TYR A 156 -4.64 11.35 -21.80
N PHE A 157 -5.63 10.49 -22.00
CA PHE A 157 -6.99 10.74 -21.54
C PHE A 157 -7.19 10.48 -20.02
N GLY A 158 -6.22 9.86 -19.35
CA GLY A 158 -6.21 9.69 -17.89
C GLY A 158 -7.10 8.57 -17.37
N TRP A 159 -7.25 7.46 -18.12
CA TRP A 159 -8.01 6.29 -17.68
C TRP A 159 -7.06 5.20 -17.13
N SER A 160 -7.37 4.62 -15.97
CA SER A 160 -6.50 3.66 -15.27
C SER A 160 -6.75 2.19 -15.60
N GLU A 161 -7.94 1.84 -16.08
CA GLU A 161 -8.38 0.47 -16.36
C GLU A 161 -9.05 0.34 -17.73
N VAL A 162 -8.65 -0.65 -18.53
CA VAL A 162 -9.29 -0.96 -19.84
C VAL A 162 -9.74 -2.42 -19.92
N ALA A 163 -10.83 -2.70 -20.65
CA ALA A 163 -11.13 -4.04 -21.15
C ALA A 163 -10.47 -4.23 -22.52
N ALA A 164 -9.95 -5.43 -22.81
CA ALA A 164 -9.40 -5.78 -24.12
C ALA A 164 -10.22 -6.93 -24.73
N ILE A 165 -10.86 -6.67 -25.88
CA ILE A 165 -11.52 -7.68 -26.71
C ILE A 165 -10.57 -8.06 -27.84
N PHE A 166 -10.32 -9.36 -28.03
CA PHE A 166 -9.35 -9.84 -29.01
C PHE A 166 -9.72 -11.19 -29.63
N THR A 167 -9.17 -11.46 -30.81
CA THR A 167 -9.28 -12.75 -31.49
C THR A 167 -8.29 -13.74 -30.85
N ASP A 168 -8.73 -14.95 -30.51
CA ASP A 168 -7.90 -15.97 -29.83
C ASP A 168 -7.01 -16.75 -30.80
N ASP A 169 -6.19 -16.01 -31.54
CA ASP A 169 -5.04 -16.50 -32.28
C ASP A 169 -3.74 -15.89 -31.74
N ASP A 170 -2.59 -16.25 -32.32
CA ASP A 170 -1.29 -15.78 -31.83
C ASP A 170 -1.19 -14.26 -31.92
N SER A 171 -1.65 -13.67 -33.04
CA SER A 171 -1.67 -12.22 -33.26
C SER A 171 -2.42 -11.50 -32.14
N GLY A 172 -3.65 -11.95 -31.83
CA GLY A 172 -4.48 -11.32 -30.81
C GLY A 172 -3.97 -11.55 -29.39
N ARG A 173 -3.49 -12.76 -29.07
CA ARG A 173 -2.90 -13.08 -27.75
C ARG A 173 -1.63 -12.26 -27.50
N ASN A 174 -0.71 -12.24 -28.46
CA ASN A 174 0.57 -11.54 -28.35
C ASN A 174 0.39 -10.02 -28.39
N GLY A 175 -0.53 -9.52 -29.22
CA GLY A 175 -0.94 -8.10 -29.20
C GLY A 175 -1.52 -7.66 -27.86
N VAL A 176 -2.39 -8.47 -27.23
CA VAL A 176 -2.94 -8.16 -25.90
C VAL A 176 -1.94 -8.40 -24.76
N ALA A 177 -0.90 -9.21 -24.96
CA ALA A 177 0.26 -9.27 -24.06
C ALA A 177 1.05 -7.95 -24.13
N ALA A 178 1.49 -7.54 -25.33
CA ALA A 178 2.23 -6.29 -25.55
C ALA A 178 1.44 -5.04 -25.10
N LEU A 179 0.11 -5.02 -25.26
CA LEU A 179 -0.75 -3.98 -24.69
C LEU A 179 -0.72 -3.97 -23.15
N GLY A 180 -0.73 -5.15 -22.53
CA GLY A 180 -0.60 -5.30 -21.08
C GLY A 180 0.71 -4.71 -20.56
N ASP A 181 1.82 -5.00 -21.23
CA ASP A 181 3.14 -4.50 -20.87
C ASP A 181 3.24 -2.98 -21.07
N LYS A 182 2.75 -2.45 -22.20
CA LYS A 182 2.77 -1.01 -22.49
C LYS A 182 1.83 -0.19 -21.59
N LEU A 183 0.77 -0.81 -21.05
CA LEU A 183 -0.04 -0.21 -19.98
C LEU A 183 0.69 -0.30 -18.61
N ALA A 184 1.32 -1.43 -18.30
CA ALA A 184 2.05 -1.63 -17.05
C ALA A 184 3.27 -0.68 -16.90
N GLU A 185 3.98 -0.38 -18.00
CA GLU A 185 5.02 0.66 -18.09
C GLU A 185 4.54 2.06 -17.63
N LYS A 186 3.22 2.26 -17.55
CA LYS A 186 2.55 3.53 -17.19
C LYS A 186 1.75 3.44 -15.89
N GLY A 187 1.81 2.33 -15.16
CA GLY A 187 0.97 2.06 -13.99
C GLY A 187 -0.51 1.76 -14.31
N LEU A 188 -0.84 1.58 -15.59
CA LEU A 188 -2.18 1.26 -16.08
C LEU A 188 -2.35 -0.26 -16.21
N LYS A 189 -3.59 -0.76 -16.29
CA LYS A 189 -3.84 -2.21 -16.39
C LYS A 189 -5.04 -2.57 -17.27
N ILE A 190 -5.00 -3.78 -17.80
CA ILE A 190 -6.16 -4.44 -18.40
C ILE A 190 -6.99 -5.07 -17.27
N CYS A 191 -8.24 -4.64 -17.09
CA CYS A 191 -9.14 -5.19 -16.06
C CYS A 191 -9.85 -6.48 -16.52
N TYR A 192 -9.96 -6.71 -17.84
CA TYR A 192 -10.55 -7.93 -18.41
C TYR A 192 -10.00 -8.21 -19.81
N LYS A 193 -9.77 -9.49 -20.11
CA LYS A 193 -9.33 -10.00 -21.41
C LYS A 193 -10.45 -10.89 -21.98
N ALA A 194 -11.19 -10.36 -22.95
CA ALA A 194 -12.30 -11.02 -23.63
C ALA A 194 -11.81 -11.67 -24.93
N ALA A 195 -11.67 -13.00 -24.91
CA ALA A 195 -11.29 -13.79 -26.07
C ALA A 195 -12.50 -14.09 -26.96
N LEU A 196 -12.33 -13.97 -28.28
CA LEU A 196 -13.30 -14.36 -29.31
C LEU A 196 -12.71 -15.44 -30.23
N PRO A 197 -13.51 -16.37 -30.78
CA PRO A 197 -13.01 -17.38 -31.70
C PRO A 197 -12.26 -16.79 -32.91
N PRO A 198 -11.22 -17.47 -33.45
CA PRO A 198 -10.50 -17.06 -34.64
C PRO A 198 -11.39 -16.63 -35.81
N ASP A 199 -11.08 -15.49 -36.44
CA ASP A 199 -11.87 -14.95 -37.55
C ASP A 199 -11.98 -15.97 -38.71
N PRO A 200 -13.12 -16.09 -39.42
CA PRO A 200 -14.40 -15.41 -39.22
C PRO A 200 -15.39 -16.24 -38.37
N LYS A 201 -14.91 -17.07 -37.42
CA LYS A 201 -15.76 -18.04 -36.70
C LYS A 201 -16.54 -17.47 -35.51
N ALA A 202 -16.18 -16.28 -35.02
CA ALA A 202 -16.85 -15.66 -33.88
C ALA A 202 -18.33 -15.38 -34.19
N THR A 203 -19.24 -15.93 -33.38
CA THR A 203 -20.69 -15.72 -33.53
C THR A 203 -21.15 -14.46 -32.82
N ARG A 204 -22.38 -14.03 -33.11
CA ARG A 204 -23.02 -12.92 -32.38
C ARG A 204 -23.20 -13.23 -30.90
N ASP A 205 -23.44 -14.50 -30.55
CA ASP A 205 -23.65 -14.92 -29.17
C ASP A 205 -22.33 -14.99 -28.39
N ASP A 206 -21.23 -15.44 -28.99
CA ASP A 206 -19.89 -15.34 -28.39
C ASP A 206 -19.57 -13.89 -28.00
N VAL A 207 -19.77 -12.97 -28.96
CA VAL A 207 -19.59 -11.53 -28.79
C VAL A 207 -20.50 -10.99 -27.69
N LYS A 208 -21.80 -11.33 -27.72
CA LYS A 208 -22.78 -10.86 -26.73
C LYS A 208 -22.43 -11.31 -25.31
N ASN A 209 -21.98 -12.56 -25.15
CA ASN A 209 -21.56 -13.10 -23.86
C ASN A 209 -20.37 -12.32 -23.28
N GLN A 210 -19.36 -11.99 -24.10
CA GLN A 210 -18.23 -11.17 -23.68
C GLN A 210 -18.64 -9.71 -23.36
N LEU A 211 -19.52 -9.12 -24.18
CA LEU A 211 -19.96 -7.73 -23.99
C LEU A 211 -20.84 -7.54 -22.74
N VAL A 212 -21.71 -8.49 -22.41
CA VAL A 212 -22.48 -8.48 -21.15
C VAL A 212 -21.53 -8.50 -19.93
N MET A 213 -20.48 -9.33 -19.96
CA MET A 213 -19.47 -9.34 -18.88
C MET A 213 -18.78 -7.98 -18.74
N ILE A 214 -18.39 -7.35 -19.85
CA ILE A 214 -17.78 -6.00 -19.88
C ILE A 214 -18.76 -4.94 -19.33
N GLN A 215 -20.03 -4.99 -19.72
CA GLN A 215 -21.08 -4.09 -19.24
C GLN A 215 -21.28 -4.16 -17.72
N MET A 216 -21.07 -5.33 -17.10
CA MET A 216 -21.13 -5.51 -15.65
C MET A 216 -19.89 -5.00 -14.89
N MET A 217 -18.80 -4.62 -15.58
CA MET A 217 -17.55 -4.16 -14.95
C MET A 217 -17.55 -2.65 -14.64
N LYS A 218 -16.49 -2.19 -13.95
CA LYS A 218 -16.26 -0.76 -13.67
C LYS A 218 -15.81 0.03 -14.90
N SER A 219 -14.83 -0.47 -15.65
CA SER A 219 -14.29 0.25 -16.81
C SER A 219 -15.33 0.40 -17.92
N ARG A 220 -15.21 1.50 -18.66
CA ARG A 220 -15.96 1.84 -19.87
C ARG A 220 -15.05 2.15 -21.05
N VAL A 221 -13.76 1.81 -20.94
CA VAL A 221 -12.77 1.91 -22.01
C VAL A 221 -12.50 0.51 -22.56
N ILE A 222 -12.82 0.29 -23.83
CA ILE A 222 -12.65 -0.98 -24.52
C ILE A 222 -11.64 -0.82 -25.65
N VAL A 223 -10.59 -1.64 -25.63
CA VAL A 223 -9.66 -1.82 -26.75
C VAL A 223 -10.11 -3.04 -27.57
N LEU A 224 -10.24 -2.90 -28.88
CA LEU A 224 -10.77 -3.92 -29.78
C LEU A 224 -9.73 -4.34 -30.84
N HIS A 225 -9.00 -5.41 -30.53
CA HIS A 225 -7.90 -5.96 -31.32
C HIS A 225 -8.31 -7.26 -32.03
N THR A 226 -9.01 -7.12 -33.15
CA THR A 226 -9.60 -8.23 -33.91
C THR A 226 -9.38 -8.04 -35.42
N PHE A 227 -9.90 -8.95 -36.25
CA PHE A 227 -10.01 -8.74 -37.69
C PHE A 227 -11.37 -8.12 -38.07
N ALA A 228 -11.45 -7.56 -39.27
CA ALA A 228 -12.57 -6.71 -39.70
C ALA A 228 -13.97 -7.37 -39.66
N LYS A 229 -14.09 -8.70 -39.83
CA LYS A 229 -15.40 -9.37 -39.75
C LYS A 229 -15.86 -9.45 -38.29
N SER A 230 -15.06 -10.08 -37.42
CA SER A 230 -15.34 -10.14 -35.99
C SER A 230 -15.51 -8.76 -35.35
N GLY A 231 -14.64 -7.80 -35.68
CA GLY A 231 -14.67 -6.45 -35.13
C GLY A 231 -15.95 -5.66 -35.46
N LEU A 232 -16.48 -5.79 -36.69
CA LEU A 232 -17.76 -5.18 -37.05
C LEU A 232 -18.96 -5.86 -36.36
N VAL A 233 -18.89 -7.18 -36.10
CA VAL A 233 -19.91 -7.87 -35.29
C VAL A 233 -19.89 -7.39 -33.84
N VAL A 234 -18.71 -7.10 -33.27
CA VAL A 234 -18.60 -6.49 -31.93
C VAL A 234 -19.29 -5.13 -31.87
N PHE A 235 -19.06 -4.25 -32.84
CA PHE A 235 -19.71 -2.94 -32.89
C PHE A 235 -21.24 -3.03 -33.09
N ASP A 236 -21.72 -3.90 -33.96
CA ASP A 236 -23.16 -4.16 -34.15
C ASP A 236 -23.85 -4.60 -32.85
N VAL A 237 -23.25 -5.55 -32.11
CA VAL A 237 -23.81 -6.05 -30.85
C VAL A 237 -23.63 -5.01 -29.71
N ALA A 238 -22.54 -4.24 -29.72
CA ALA A 238 -22.34 -3.13 -28.78
C ALA A 238 -23.41 -2.04 -28.93
N LEU A 239 -23.82 -1.72 -30.17
CA LEU A 239 -24.94 -0.81 -30.43
C LEU A 239 -26.26 -1.38 -29.87
N GLU A 240 -26.56 -2.65 -30.12
CA GLU A 240 -27.75 -3.36 -29.60
C GLU A 240 -27.79 -3.47 -28.07
N LEU A 241 -26.64 -3.43 -27.40
CA LEU A 241 -26.52 -3.44 -25.93
C LEU A 241 -26.42 -2.04 -25.30
N GLY A 242 -26.58 -0.95 -26.06
CA GLY A 242 -26.45 0.43 -25.56
C GLY A 242 -25.02 0.82 -25.17
N MET A 243 -24.01 0.07 -25.63
CA MET A 243 -22.59 0.31 -25.34
C MET A 243 -21.94 1.31 -26.32
N MET A 244 -22.72 1.86 -27.26
CA MET A 244 -22.33 2.96 -28.15
C MET A 244 -22.92 4.32 -27.72
N GLU A 245 -23.42 4.43 -26.48
CA GLU A 245 -23.93 5.67 -25.90
C GLU A 245 -22.89 6.44 -25.07
N SER A 246 -23.26 7.66 -24.66
CA SER A 246 -22.42 8.57 -23.88
C SER A 246 -21.88 7.92 -22.61
N GLY A 247 -20.55 7.93 -22.46
CA GLY A 247 -19.83 7.36 -21.31
C GLY A 247 -18.96 6.16 -21.64
N TYR A 248 -19.20 5.49 -22.77
CA TYR A 248 -18.30 4.47 -23.33
C TYR A 248 -17.17 5.09 -24.16
N VAL A 249 -16.07 4.34 -24.28
CA VAL A 249 -14.91 4.65 -25.13
C VAL A 249 -14.50 3.37 -25.86
N TRP A 250 -14.37 3.45 -27.18
CA TRP A 250 -13.94 2.35 -28.03
C TRP A 250 -12.67 2.73 -28.78
N ILE A 251 -11.63 1.90 -28.68
CA ILE A 251 -10.34 2.07 -29.37
C ILE A 251 -10.07 0.81 -30.18
N ALA A 252 -10.37 0.82 -31.47
CA ALA A 252 -10.08 -0.28 -32.37
C ALA A 252 -8.63 -0.21 -32.90
N THR A 253 -7.97 -1.34 -33.06
CA THR A 253 -6.68 -1.38 -33.78
C THR A 253 -6.87 -1.12 -35.28
N ALA A 254 -5.77 -1.03 -36.04
CA ALA A 254 -5.77 -0.46 -37.38
C ALA A 254 -6.64 -1.17 -38.42
N TRP A 255 -7.16 -2.36 -38.14
CA TRP A 255 -8.18 -3.04 -38.95
C TRP A 255 -9.38 -2.13 -39.25
N LEU A 256 -9.80 -1.26 -38.30
CA LEU A 256 -10.95 -0.39 -38.52
C LEU A 256 -10.61 0.69 -39.55
N SER A 257 -9.41 1.28 -39.49
CA SER A 257 -8.96 2.21 -40.52
C SER A 257 -8.92 1.60 -41.93
N THR A 258 -8.56 0.32 -42.08
CA THR A 258 -8.58 -0.33 -43.40
C THR A 258 -10.01 -0.55 -43.91
N VAL A 259 -10.99 -0.75 -43.03
CA VAL A 259 -12.41 -0.74 -43.41
C VAL A 259 -12.81 0.66 -43.90
N LEU A 260 -12.48 1.73 -43.15
CA LEU A 260 -12.79 3.12 -43.53
C LEU A 260 -12.22 3.49 -44.91
N ASP A 261 -11.00 3.07 -45.21
CA ASP A 261 -10.31 3.41 -46.47
C ASP A 261 -10.68 2.53 -47.67
N SER A 262 -11.08 1.29 -47.42
CA SER A 262 -11.33 0.31 -48.49
C SER A 262 -12.79 0.20 -48.91
N ALA A 263 -13.73 0.55 -48.01
CA ALA A 263 -15.17 0.35 -48.18
C ALA A 263 -15.95 1.68 -48.11
N SER A 264 -15.42 2.75 -48.72
CA SER A 264 -16.06 4.07 -48.77
C SER A 264 -16.93 4.23 -50.03
N PRO A 265 -18.19 4.74 -49.93
CA PRO A 265 -18.90 5.06 -48.70
C PRO A 265 -19.37 3.79 -47.97
N LEU A 266 -19.32 3.84 -46.63
CA LEU A 266 -19.77 2.74 -45.78
C LEU A 266 -21.30 2.59 -45.82
N SER A 267 -21.81 1.39 -45.50
CA SER A 267 -23.25 1.22 -45.28
C SER A 267 -23.69 2.06 -44.07
N SER A 268 -24.88 2.66 -44.14
CA SER A 268 -25.42 3.49 -43.05
C SER A 268 -25.50 2.73 -41.72
N LYS A 269 -25.89 1.45 -41.76
CA LYS A 269 -25.84 0.58 -40.57
C LYS A 269 -24.44 0.51 -39.98
N THR A 270 -23.43 0.25 -40.81
CA THR A 270 -22.03 0.15 -40.38
C THR A 270 -21.51 1.47 -39.82
N ALA A 271 -21.78 2.60 -40.49
CA ALA A 271 -21.36 3.92 -40.03
C ALA A 271 -21.92 4.23 -38.64
N ASN A 272 -23.21 3.94 -38.41
CA ASN A 272 -23.87 4.16 -37.14
C ASN A 272 -23.30 3.26 -36.02
N SER A 273 -22.98 1.98 -36.28
CA SER A 273 -22.47 1.07 -35.24
C SER A 273 -21.03 1.35 -34.80
N ILE A 274 -20.25 2.11 -35.58
CA ILE A 274 -18.86 2.51 -35.24
C ILE A 274 -18.71 4.01 -34.84
N GLN A 275 -19.81 4.76 -34.77
CA GLN A 275 -19.77 6.22 -34.55
C GLN A 275 -19.16 6.59 -33.18
N GLY A 276 -18.26 7.57 -33.18
CA GLY A 276 -17.55 8.02 -31.98
C GLY A 276 -16.39 7.12 -31.53
N ALA A 277 -16.13 6.00 -32.22
CA ALA A 277 -14.95 5.17 -31.95
C ALA A 277 -13.65 5.85 -32.38
N LEU A 278 -12.55 5.43 -31.75
CA LEU A 278 -11.17 5.78 -32.10
C LEU A 278 -10.50 4.62 -32.84
N THR A 279 -9.62 4.93 -33.78
CA THR A 279 -8.74 3.96 -34.43
C THR A 279 -7.40 4.58 -34.81
N LEU A 280 -6.44 3.73 -35.17
CA LEU A 280 -5.13 4.12 -35.66
C LEU A 280 -5.02 3.75 -37.13
N ARG A 281 -4.25 4.52 -37.90
CA ARG A 281 -3.87 4.20 -39.28
C ARG A 281 -2.35 4.31 -39.41
N PRO A 282 -1.61 3.34 -39.96
CA PRO A 282 -0.17 3.48 -40.21
C PRO A 282 0.15 4.77 -40.96
N HIS A 283 1.00 5.62 -40.38
CA HIS A 283 1.34 6.90 -41.00
C HIS A 283 2.21 6.66 -42.22
N THR A 284 1.90 7.36 -43.30
CA THR A 284 2.65 7.33 -44.56
C THR A 284 2.66 8.75 -45.14
N PRO A 285 3.82 9.43 -45.25
CA PRO A 285 3.87 10.84 -45.64
C PRO A 285 3.26 11.13 -47.01
N VAL A 286 2.91 12.40 -47.26
CA VAL A 286 2.36 12.82 -48.55
C VAL A 286 3.51 13.11 -49.53
N SER A 287 3.76 12.20 -50.46
CA SER A 287 4.72 12.38 -51.55
C SER A 287 4.03 12.57 -52.91
N GLU A 288 4.78 13.01 -53.93
CA GLU A 288 4.28 13.03 -55.31
C GLU A 288 4.08 11.63 -55.87
N ARG A 289 5.03 10.70 -55.63
CA ARG A 289 4.90 9.27 -56.00
C ARG A 289 3.60 8.67 -55.45
N LYS A 290 3.29 8.93 -54.17
CA LYS A 290 2.05 8.48 -53.51
C LYS A 290 0.80 9.09 -54.16
N ARG A 291 0.80 10.40 -54.48
CA ARG A 291 -0.32 11.06 -55.18
C ARG A 291 -0.55 10.47 -56.58
N ALA A 292 0.52 10.22 -57.34
CA ALA A 292 0.44 9.60 -58.68
C ALA A 292 -0.06 8.14 -58.63
N PHE A 293 0.33 7.36 -57.62
CA PHE A 293 -0.19 6.02 -57.41
C PHE A 293 -1.68 6.03 -57.03
N ILE A 294 -2.09 6.94 -56.13
CA ILE A 294 -3.50 7.13 -55.75
C ILE A 294 -4.34 7.52 -56.97
N SER A 295 -3.87 8.42 -57.85
CA SER A 295 -4.64 8.86 -59.02
C SER A 295 -4.90 7.74 -60.05
N ARG A 296 -4.05 6.71 -60.13
CA ARG A 296 -4.29 5.51 -60.95
C ARG A 296 -5.03 4.39 -60.22
N TRP A 297 -5.19 4.45 -58.89
CA TRP A 297 -5.77 3.36 -58.10
C TRP A 297 -7.17 2.95 -58.56
N ASN A 298 -8.06 3.90 -58.84
CA ASN A 298 -9.43 3.58 -59.29
C ASN A 298 -9.46 2.77 -60.61
N LYS A 299 -8.48 3.00 -61.49
CA LYS A 299 -8.29 2.21 -62.72
C LYS A 299 -7.70 0.83 -62.42
N LEU A 300 -6.77 0.73 -61.48
CA LEU A 300 -6.15 -0.54 -61.06
C LEU A 300 -7.14 -1.46 -60.33
N SER A 301 -7.99 -0.92 -59.46
CA SER A 301 -8.98 -1.68 -58.68
C SER A 301 -10.32 -1.87 -59.41
N ASN A 302 -10.49 -1.29 -60.60
CA ASN A 302 -11.74 -1.20 -61.35
C ASN A 302 -12.92 -0.69 -60.48
N GLY A 303 -12.65 0.31 -59.63
CA GLY A 303 -13.59 0.83 -58.62
C GLY A 303 -14.03 -0.14 -57.53
N SER A 304 -13.53 -1.39 -57.52
CA SER A 304 -14.09 -2.46 -56.67
C SER A 304 -13.65 -2.42 -55.20
N ILE A 305 -12.62 -1.62 -54.87
CA ILE A 305 -12.09 -1.43 -53.51
C ILE A 305 -11.23 -0.15 -53.43
N GLY A 306 -11.32 0.55 -52.29
CA GLY A 306 -10.44 1.69 -51.97
C GLY A 306 -9.02 1.29 -51.56
N LEU A 307 -8.12 2.26 -51.41
CA LEU A 307 -6.71 2.05 -51.10
C LEU A 307 -6.43 2.35 -49.62
N ASN A 308 -6.10 1.32 -48.85
CA ASN A 308 -5.61 1.44 -47.47
C ASN A 308 -4.06 1.37 -47.40
N PRO A 309 -3.42 1.75 -46.27
CA PRO A 309 -1.95 1.79 -46.17
C PRO A 309 -1.24 0.48 -46.45
N TYR A 310 -1.85 -0.69 -46.18
CA TYR A 310 -1.22 -1.98 -46.47
C TYR A 310 -1.05 -2.24 -47.98
N GLY A 311 -1.85 -1.59 -48.83
CA GLY A 311 -1.59 -1.55 -50.28
C GLY A 311 -0.31 -0.78 -50.62
N LEU A 312 -0.01 0.30 -49.90
CA LEU A 312 1.23 1.06 -50.09
C LEU A 312 2.45 0.23 -49.64
N TYR A 313 2.37 -0.42 -48.47
CA TYR A 313 3.42 -1.33 -48.01
C TYR A 313 3.60 -2.56 -48.91
N ALA A 314 2.51 -3.11 -49.48
CA ALA A 314 2.58 -4.22 -50.43
C ALA A 314 3.30 -3.82 -51.73
N TYR A 315 2.99 -2.64 -52.28
CA TYR A 315 3.67 -2.08 -53.45
C TYR A 315 5.17 -1.83 -53.15
N ASP A 316 5.47 -1.19 -52.02
CA ASP A 316 6.84 -0.85 -51.63
C ASP A 316 7.69 -2.09 -51.28
N THR A 317 7.08 -3.16 -50.74
CA THR A 317 7.76 -4.45 -50.47
C THR A 317 8.27 -5.07 -51.76
N VAL A 318 7.52 -4.97 -52.87
CA VAL A 318 7.97 -5.45 -54.20
C VAL A 318 9.13 -4.61 -54.73
N TRP A 319 9.08 -3.28 -54.60
CA TRP A 319 10.19 -2.41 -55.05
C TRP A 319 11.46 -2.60 -54.21
N MET A 320 11.33 -2.70 -52.89
CA MET A 320 12.44 -3.01 -51.97
C MET A 320 13.12 -4.35 -52.35
N LEU A 321 12.32 -5.38 -52.61
CA LEU A 321 12.81 -6.68 -53.07
C LEU A 321 13.47 -6.60 -54.46
N ALA A 322 12.90 -5.84 -55.41
CA ALA A 322 13.49 -5.63 -56.73
C ALA A 322 14.85 -4.92 -56.67
N HIS A 323 15.00 -3.90 -55.80
CA HIS A 323 16.29 -3.26 -55.53
C HIS A 323 17.31 -4.25 -54.93
N ALA A 324 16.91 -5.05 -53.94
CA ALA A 324 17.81 -6.02 -53.30
C ALA A 324 18.23 -7.17 -54.23
N ILE A 325 17.33 -7.64 -55.12
CA ILE A 325 17.65 -8.62 -56.18
C ILE A 325 18.58 -7.98 -57.22
N ASN A 326 18.34 -6.74 -57.65
CA ASN A 326 19.25 -6.08 -58.57
C ASN A 326 20.65 -5.91 -57.94
N LEU A 327 20.75 -5.51 -56.67
CA LEU A 327 22.02 -5.40 -55.96
C LEU A 327 22.73 -6.75 -55.82
N LEU A 328 21.99 -7.85 -55.61
CA LEU A 328 22.54 -9.21 -55.62
C LEU A 328 23.18 -9.56 -56.98
N LEU A 329 22.50 -9.23 -58.08
CA LEU A 329 22.99 -9.46 -59.45
C LEU A 329 24.16 -8.53 -59.81
N ASP A 330 24.12 -7.26 -59.39
CA ASP A 330 25.21 -6.29 -59.56
C ASP A 330 26.50 -6.73 -58.85
N GLN A 331 26.36 -7.36 -57.68
CA GLN A 331 27.46 -7.93 -56.90
C GLN A 331 28.01 -9.26 -57.47
N GLY A 332 27.47 -9.75 -58.59
CA GLY A 332 27.84 -11.06 -59.18
C GLY A 332 27.28 -12.27 -58.41
N GLY A 333 26.24 -12.08 -57.60
CA GLY A 333 25.58 -13.15 -56.86
C GLY A 333 24.77 -14.07 -57.77
N THR A 334 25.20 -15.32 -57.88
CA THR A 334 24.50 -16.36 -58.66
C THR A 334 23.25 -16.85 -57.95
N ILE A 335 22.11 -16.87 -58.64
CA ILE A 335 20.91 -17.54 -58.16
C ILE A 335 21.07 -19.06 -58.39
N SER A 336 21.22 -19.81 -57.30
CA SER A 336 21.33 -21.27 -57.32
C SER A 336 20.67 -21.91 -56.11
N PHE A 337 20.19 -23.13 -56.31
CA PHE A 337 19.42 -23.92 -55.35
C PHE A 337 20.00 -25.34 -55.24
N SER A 338 19.84 -25.99 -54.08
CA SER A 338 20.22 -27.40 -53.90
C SER A 338 19.21 -28.18 -53.05
N ASN A 339 18.87 -29.39 -53.47
CA ASN A 339 17.90 -30.26 -52.80
C ASN A 339 18.42 -30.75 -51.44
N ILE A 340 17.51 -30.88 -50.46
CA ILE A 340 17.84 -31.45 -49.14
C ILE A 340 18.08 -32.96 -49.25
N THR A 341 19.34 -33.37 -49.10
CA THR A 341 19.77 -34.78 -49.17
C THR A 341 19.42 -35.61 -47.93
N SER A 342 19.04 -34.99 -46.81
CA SER A 342 18.78 -35.67 -45.53
C SER A 342 17.37 -36.28 -45.38
N LEU A 343 16.43 -36.00 -46.29
CA LEU A 343 15.04 -36.51 -46.25
C LEU A 343 14.78 -37.75 -47.16
N GLY A 344 15.83 -38.44 -47.59
CA GLY A 344 15.76 -39.55 -48.56
C GLY A 344 15.08 -40.84 -48.07
N GLY A 345 13.75 -40.85 -47.97
CA GLY A 345 12.93 -42.07 -47.85
C GLY A 345 12.68 -42.77 -49.21
N PRO A 346 12.21 -44.02 -49.23
CA PRO A 346 11.89 -44.73 -50.47
C PRO A 346 10.75 -44.06 -51.26
N LYS A 347 10.85 -44.09 -52.59
CA LYS A 347 9.86 -43.47 -53.49
C LYS A 347 8.48 -44.12 -53.35
N GLY A 348 7.49 -43.34 -52.90
CA GLY A 348 6.08 -43.65 -52.95
C GLY A 348 5.31 -42.57 -53.71
N GLU A 349 4.24 -42.94 -54.42
CA GLU A 349 3.43 -42.02 -55.20
C GLU A 349 2.47 -41.22 -54.30
N GLY A 350 2.46 -39.87 -54.41
CA GLY A 350 1.42 -39.05 -53.78
C GLY A 350 1.82 -37.68 -53.23
N THR A 351 1.57 -36.65 -54.05
CA THR A 351 1.13 -35.28 -53.68
C THR A 351 2.01 -34.29 -52.88
N VAL A 352 3.06 -34.67 -52.14
CA VAL A 352 4.12 -33.70 -51.70
C VAL A 352 5.50 -34.35 -51.69
N ASN A 353 6.40 -33.93 -52.57
CA ASN A 353 7.76 -34.43 -52.59
C ASN A 353 8.68 -33.60 -51.70
N LEU A 354 8.76 -33.93 -50.40
CA LEU A 354 9.63 -33.21 -49.45
C LEU A 354 11.13 -33.28 -49.80
N VAL A 355 11.55 -34.17 -50.71
CA VAL A 355 12.93 -34.28 -51.25
C VAL A 355 13.18 -33.26 -52.40
N ALA A 356 12.14 -32.56 -52.87
CA ALA A 356 12.23 -31.48 -53.84
C ALA A 356 12.32 -30.08 -53.20
N LEU A 357 12.23 -29.95 -51.87
CA LEU A 357 12.55 -28.70 -51.17
C LEU A 357 14.03 -28.36 -51.37
N SER A 358 14.30 -27.09 -51.68
CA SER A 358 15.65 -26.62 -52.01
C SER A 358 16.13 -25.48 -51.11
N ILE A 359 17.43 -25.45 -50.84
CA ILE A 359 18.10 -24.39 -50.09
C ILE A 359 18.60 -23.34 -51.08
N PHE A 360 18.22 -22.07 -50.89
CA PHE A 360 18.65 -20.96 -51.73
C PHE A 360 20.02 -20.44 -51.28
N HIS A 361 21.07 -20.66 -52.09
CA HIS A 361 22.44 -20.28 -51.71
C HIS A 361 22.65 -18.76 -51.61
N GLY A 362 21.97 -17.97 -52.46
CA GLY A 362 21.99 -16.51 -52.40
C GLY A 362 21.17 -15.92 -51.25
N GLY A 363 20.45 -16.75 -50.49
CA GLY A 363 19.43 -16.34 -49.52
C GLY A 363 19.90 -15.35 -48.46
N LYS A 364 21.06 -15.63 -47.84
CA LYS A 364 21.65 -14.71 -46.85
C LYS A 364 22.05 -13.38 -47.47
N GLN A 365 22.69 -13.38 -48.64
CA GLN A 365 23.12 -12.15 -49.31
C GLN A 365 21.91 -11.31 -49.76
N LEU A 366 20.83 -11.96 -50.22
CA LEU A 366 19.57 -11.28 -50.53
C LEU A 366 18.95 -10.66 -49.28
N LEU A 367 18.91 -11.37 -48.15
CA LEU A 367 18.45 -10.85 -46.86
C LEU A 367 19.31 -9.64 -46.41
N ASP A 368 20.63 -9.77 -46.45
CA ASP A 368 21.55 -8.70 -46.06
C ASP A 368 21.38 -7.46 -46.98
N ASN A 369 21.10 -7.64 -48.28
CA ASN A 369 20.77 -6.57 -49.22
C ASN A 369 19.38 -5.94 -48.96
N ILE A 370 18.38 -6.74 -48.55
CA ILE A 370 17.05 -6.24 -48.12
C ILE A 370 17.20 -5.35 -46.88
N LEU A 371 17.95 -5.79 -45.88
CA LEU A 371 18.14 -5.05 -44.62
C LEU A 371 19.00 -3.79 -44.80
N GLN A 372 19.91 -3.79 -45.78
CA GLN A 372 20.69 -2.61 -46.18
C GLN A 372 19.94 -1.67 -47.14
N THR A 373 18.71 -1.99 -47.56
CA THR A 373 17.97 -1.13 -48.48
C THR A 373 17.61 0.20 -47.82
N ASN A 374 18.04 1.30 -48.45
CA ASN A 374 17.72 2.68 -48.07
C ASN A 374 17.13 3.38 -49.29
N MET A 375 15.80 3.47 -49.35
CA MET A 375 15.06 4.02 -50.49
C MET A 375 13.88 4.91 -50.05
N THR A 376 13.21 5.59 -50.98
CA THR A 376 11.96 6.32 -50.70
C THR A 376 10.83 5.80 -51.58
N GLY A 377 9.88 5.09 -50.97
CA GLY A 377 8.72 4.49 -51.62
C GLY A 377 7.47 5.38 -51.60
N LEU A 378 6.30 4.74 -51.70
CA LEU A 378 4.99 5.37 -51.50
C LEU A 378 4.68 5.61 -50.02
N THR A 379 5.25 4.81 -49.13
CA THR A 379 5.06 4.82 -47.67
C THR A 379 5.95 5.83 -46.95
N GLY A 380 7.01 6.33 -47.59
CA GLY A 380 8.01 7.23 -47.02
C GLY A 380 9.44 6.73 -47.27
N PRO A 381 10.43 7.19 -46.49
CA PRO A 381 11.74 6.54 -46.41
C PRO A 381 11.62 5.12 -45.87
N ILE A 382 12.28 4.16 -46.51
CA ILE A 382 12.29 2.73 -46.16
C ILE A 382 13.73 2.37 -45.80
N ALA A 383 13.92 1.96 -44.54
CA ALA A 383 15.15 1.41 -43.98
C ALA A 383 14.82 0.64 -42.69
N PHE A 384 15.77 -0.14 -42.18
CA PHE A 384 15.61 -0.95 -40.97
C PHE A 384 16.59 -0.54 -39.86
N HIS A 385 16.17 -0.72 -38.61
CA HIS A 385 17.05 -0.67 -37.45
C HIS A 385 17.88 -1.98 -37.32
N PRO A 386 18.95 -2.02 -36.50
CA PRO A 386 19.76 -3.24 -36.33
C PRO A 386 19.01 -4.45 -35.73
N ASP A 387 17.89 -4.22 -35.04
CA ASP A 387 16.96 -5.27 -34.56
C ASP A 387 16.01 -5.78 -35.67
N ARG A 388 16.07 -5.16 -36.85
CA ARG A 388 15.24 -5.34 -38.05
C ARG A 388 13.81 -4.78 -37.96
N SER A 389 13.52 -3.93 -36.98
CA SER A 389 12.29 -3.14 -36.99
C SER A 389 12.35 -2.03 -38.07
N PRO A 390 11.22 -1.64 -38.70
CA PRO A 390 11.17 -0.51 -39.62
C PRO A 390 11.59 0.81 -38.95
N LEU A 391 12.33 1.64 -39.68
CA LEU A 391 12.74 2.97 -39.23
C LEU A 391 11.52 3.90 -39.02
N ASN A 392 11.50 4.62 -37.90
CA ASN A 392 10.52 5.69 -37.58
C ASN A 392 9.02 5.29 -37.64
N PRO A 393 8.58 4.24 -36.92
CA PRO A 393 7.18 3.81 -36.91
C PRO A 393 6.23 4.87 -36.29
N ALA A 394 5.17 5.19 -37.02
CA ALA A 394 4.20 6.23 -36.67
C ALA A 394 2.77 5.88 -37.12
N TYR A 395 1.77 6.52 -36.51
CA TYR A 395 0.34 6.35 -36.81
C TYR A 395 -0.40 7.69 -36.87
N ASP A 396 -1.30 7.83 -37.83
CA ASP A 396 -2.42 8.77 -37.79
C ASP A 396 -3.42 8.30 -36.71
N LEU A 397 -3.84 9.21 -35.83
CA LEU A 397 -4.86 8.95 -34.80
C LEU A 397 -6.21 9.48 -35.29
N ILE A 398 -7.20 8.59 -35.38
CA ILE A 398 -8.46 8.84 -36.10
C ILE A 398 -9.65 8.69 -35.16
N ASN A 399 -10.62 9.58 -35.33
CA ASN A 399 -11.92 9.55 -34.65
C ASN A 399 -13.04 9.51 -35.71
N ILE A 400 -13.99 8.60 -35.51
CA ILE A 400 -15.10 8.37 -36.45
C ILE A 400 -16.29 9.26 -36.07
N ILE A 401 -16.84 9.93 -37.07
CA ILE A 401 -17.92 10.93 -36.93
C ILE A 401 -19.06 10.59 -37.89
N GLU A 402 -20.22 11.19 -37.69
CA GLU A 402 -21.45 10.91 -38.45
C GLU A 402 -21.25 10.92 -39.98
N ASN A 403 -20.48 11.88 -40.50
CA ASN A 403 -20.18 12.02 -41.92
C ASN A 403 -18.78 11.47 -42.33
N GLY A 404 -18.26 10.46 -41.63
CA GLY A 404 -17.01 9.77 -41.98
C GLY A 404 -16.00 9.73 -40.85
N TYR A 405 -14.82 10.33 -41.03
CA TYR A 405 -13.78 10.33 -39.99
C TYR A 405 -12.93 11.61 -40.03
N GLN A 406 -12.35 11.96 -38.89
CA GLN A 406 -11.39 13.04 -38.72
C GLN A 406 -10.08 12.52 -38.11
N ARG A 407 -8.93 13.11 -38.48
CA ARG A 407 -7.65 12.85 -37.82
C ARG A 407 -7.48 13.82 -36.65
N ILE A 408 -7.41 13.28 -35.44
CA ILE A 408 -7.28 14.06 -34.20
C ILE A 408 -5.83 14.34 -33.81
N GLY A 409 -4.87 13.67 -34.46
CA GLY A 409 -3.44 13.89 -34.29
C GLY A 409 -2.60 12.76 -34.89
N TYR A 410 -1.38 12.66 -34.41
CA TYR A 410 -0.36 11.69 -34.80
C TYR A 410 0.27 11.06 -33.56
N TRP A 411 0.90 9.90 -33.74
CA TRP A 411 1.81 9.29 -32.79
C TRP A 411 3.08 8.81 -33.50
N SER A 412 4.26 8.97 -32.90
CA SER A 412 5.45 8.18 -33.24
C SER A 412 6.19 7.72 -31.99
N ASN A 413 7.07 6.73 -32.13
CA ASN A 413 7.88 6.24 -31.00
C ASN A 413 8.77 7.34 -30.37
N TYR A 414 9.27 8.29 -31.18
CA TYR A 414 10.05 9.45 -30.73
C TYR A 414 9.19 10.63 -30.26
N SER A 415 8.23 11.10 -31.06
CA SER A 415 7.46 12.31 -30.78
C SER A 415 6.33 12.09 -29.76
N ARG A 416 5.88 10.85 -29.58
CA ARG A 416 4.66 10.48 -28.84
C ARG A 416 3.45 11.19 -29.45
N ILE A 417 2.43 11.52 -28.66
CA ILE A 417 1.20 12.16 -29.15
C ILE A 417 1.50 13.59 -29.61
N SER A 418 1.07 13.94 -30.83
CA SER A 418 1.36 15.23 -31.46
C SER A 418 0.23 15.68 -32.40
N VAL A 419 -0.11 16.98 -32.45
CA VAL A 419 -0.92 17.55 -33.54
C VAL A 419 -0.12 17.82 -34.83
N VAL A 420 1.22 17.81 -34.74
CA VAL A 420 2.15 18.05 -35.85
C VAL A 420 2.63 16.72 -36.46
N PRO A 421 2.72 16.58 -37.79
CA PRO A 421 3.20 15.36 -38.45
C PRO A 421 4.61 14.94 -37.98
N PRO A 422 4.91 13.62 -37.91
CA PRO A 422 6.19 13.12 -37.39
C PRO A 422 7.41 13.74 -38.09
N GLU A 423 7.34 13.89 -39.42
CA GLU A 423 8.41 14.35 -40.32
C GLU A 423 8.82 15.80 -40.06
N THR A 424 7.89 16.61 -39.55
CA THR A 424 8.11 18.00 -39.13
C THR A 424 8.53 18.13 -37.67
N SER A 425 8.57 17.04 -36.90
CA SER A 425 8.76 17.07 -35.43
C SER A 425 10.13 16.51 -34.99
N SER A 426 11.20 17.28 -35.19
CA SER A 426 12.55 16.92 -34.73
C SER A 426 12.77 17.05 -33.21
N ASN A 427 11.88 17.76 -32.50
CA ASN A 427 12.00 18.03 -31.06
C ASN A 427 10.64 17.93 -30.34
N ARG A 428 10.66 17.45 -29.09
CA ARG A 428 9.48 17.39 -28.20
C ARG A 428 9.13 18.78 -27.62
N SER A 429 8.49 19.62 -28.43
CA SER A 429 7.83 20.83 -27.93
C SER A 429 6.53 20.48 -27.20
N THR A 430 6.40 20.87 -25.93
CA THR A 430 5.21 20.62 -25.10
C THR A 430 3.94 21.24 -25.67
N LEU A 431 4.04 22.35 -26.42
CA LEU A 431 2.90 23.00 -27.08
C LEU A 431 2.17 22.06 -28.06
N ASN A 432 2.91 21.16 -28.71
CA ASN A 432 2.37 20.28 -29.74
C ASN A 432 1.84 18.95 -29.17
N GLN A 433 2.06 18.65 -27.88
CA GLN A 433 1.74 17.38 -27.22
C GLN A 433 0.26 17.30 -26.79
N HIS A 434 -0.65 17.47 -27.75
CA HIS A 434 -2.09 17.38 -27.54
C HIS A 434 -2.79 16.69 -28.72
N LEU A 435 -4.12 16.57 -28.62
CA LEU A 435 -5.02 16.07 -29.67
C LEU A 435 -6.14 17.09 -29.91
N TYR A 436 -6.64 17.13 -31.15
CA TYR A 436 -7.87 17.85 -31.48
C TYR A 436 -9.11 17.21 -30.82
N THR A 437 -10.22 17.95 -30.80
CA THR A 437 -11.47 17.54 -30.14
C THR A 437 -12.02 16.22 -30.69
N VAL A 438 -12.18 15.25 -29.80
CA VAL A 438 -12.78 13.94 -30.08
C VAL A 438 -14.30 14.03 -29.92
N VAL A 439 -15.03 13.44 -30.86
CA VAL A 439 -16.46 13.09 -30.71
C VAL A 439 -16.55 11.66 -30.21
N TRP A 440 -17.20 11.45 -29.07
CA TRP A 440 -17.32 10.16 -28.40
C TRP A 440 -18.63 9.45 -28.79
N PRO A 441 -18.79 8.16 -28.43
CA PRO A 441 -20.07 7.45 -28.58
C PRO A 441 -21.22 8.23 -27.92
N GLY A 442 -22.41 8.20 -28.51
CA GLY A 442 -23.52 9.09 -28.17
C GLY A 442 -23.35 10.55 -28.64
N GLY A 443 -22.37 10.87 -29.48
CA GLY A 443 -22.26 12.16 -30.18
C GLY A 443 -21.73 13.34 -29.36
N THR A 444 -21.29 13.12 -28.12
CA THR A 444 -20.77 14.17 -27.23
C THR A 444 -19.29 14.48 -27.48
N THR A 445 -18.85 15.72 -27.28
CA THR A 445 -17.42 16.08 -27.23
C THR A 445 -16.83 16.04 -25.81
N VAL A 446 -17.67 15.86 -24.79
CA VAL A 446 -17.24 15.78 -23.38
C VAL A 446 -16.53 14.45 -23.14
N LYS A 447 -15.24 14.50 -22.77
CA LYS A 447 -14.42 13.32 -22.49
C LYS A 447 -15.09 12.38 -21.47
N PRO A 448 -15.40 11.12 -21.83
CA PRO A 448 -15.93 10.14 -20.89
C PRO A 448 -15.00 9.92 -19.70
N ARG A 449 -15.58 9.64 -18.53
CA ARG A 449 -14.82 9.30 -17.31
C ARG A 449 -14.04 7.98 -17.45
N GLY A 450 -14.44 7.11 -18.38
CA GLY A 450 -13.82 5.80 -18.61
C GLY A 450 -14.14 4.76 -17.54
N TRP A 451 -14.92 5.11 -16.50
CA TRP A 451 -15.44 4.17 -15.51
C TRP A 451 -16.78 4.62 -14.94
N VAL A 452 -17.55 3.65 -14.43
CA VAL A 452 -18.77 3.81 -13.62
C VAL A 452 -18.74 2.81 -12.45
N PHE A 453 -19.67 2.92 -11.50
CA PHE A 453 -19.89 1.82 -10.55
C PHE A 453 -20.52 0.61 -11.29
N PRO A 454 -20.18 -0.62 -10.89
CA PRO A 454 -20.68 -1.80 -11.58
C PRO A 454 -22.16 -2.02 -11.22
N ASN A 455 -23.01 -2.19 -12.22
CA ASN A 455 -24.46 -2.38 -12.04
C ASN A 455 -24.84 -3.77 -11.46
N ASN A 456 -23.91 -4.45 -10.80
CA ASN A 456 -24.11 -5.75 -10.16
C ASN A 456 -24.69 -5.66 -8.72
N GLY A 457 -25.19 -4.49 -8.33
CA GLY A 457 -25.77 -4.23 -7.01
C GLY A 457 -24.76 -4.11 -5.86
N LYS A 458 -23.46 -4.28 -6.10
CA LYS A 458 -22.44 -4.27 -5.05
C LYS A 458 -22.10 -2.85 -4.60
N GLN A 459 -22.52 -2.51 -3.39
CA GLN A 459 -22.20 -1.24 -2.74
C GLN A 459 -20.73 -1.17 -2.31
N LEU A 460 -20.18 0.04 -2.16
CA LEU A 460 -18.86 0.27 -1.58
C LEU A 460 -18.91 -0.01 -0.07
N ARG A 461 -18.03 -0.89 0.43
CA ARG A 461 -17.89 -1.14 1.87
C ARG A 461 -17.02 -0.05 2.49
N ILE A 462 -17.67 0.97 3.05
CA ILE A 462 -16.99 2.09 3.70
C ILE A 462 -16.72 1.71 5.16
N GLY A 463 -15.45 1.43 5.46
CA GLY A 463 -15.02 1.10 6.81
C GLY A 463 -15.19 2.27 7.78
N VAL A 464 -15.66 2.02 8.99
CA VAL A 464 -15.91 3.04 10.03
C VAL A 464 -15.41 2.56 11.41
N PRO A 465 -14.66 3.35 12.19
CA PRO A 465 -14.09 2.89 13.46
C PRO A 465 -15.14 2.75 14.57
N ASN A 466 -15.35 1.53 15.05
CA ASN A 466 -16.22 1.21 16.19
C ASN A 466 -15.43 1.35 17.50
N ARG A 467 -15.58 2.50 18.17
CA ARG A 467 -14.71 3.01 19.24
C ARG A 467 -15.46 3.39 20.52
N VAL A 468 -14.77 3.31 21.66
CA VAL A 468 -15.32 3.69 22.98
C VAL A 468 -15.08 5.17 23.34
N SER A 469 -13.94 5.73 22.93
CA SER A 469 -13.58 7.14 23.18
C SER A 469 -14.12 8.08 22.09
N TYR A 470 -14.32 9.37 22.42
CA TYR A 470 -14.66 10.46 21.45
C TYR A 470 -15.81 10.13 20.47
N ARG A 471 -16.94 9.62 20.99
CA ARG A 471 -18.08 9.14 20.19
C ARG A 471 -18.79 10.20 19.34
N ASP A 472 -18.58 11.49 19.59
CA ASP A 472 -19.12 12.59 18.78
C ASP A 472 -18.46 12.69 17.38
N PHE A 473 -17.26 12.14 17.19
CA PHE A 473 -16.62 12.06 15.85
C PHE A 473 -17.26 10.98 14.98
N VAL A 474 -17.42 9.78 15.55
CA VAL A 474 -18.01 8.58 14.96
C VAL A 474 -18.54 7.71 16.10
N SER A 475 -19.81 7.29 16.04
CA SER A 475 -20.28 6.12 16.79
C SER A 475 -21.54 5.48 16.19
N ARG A 476 -21.85 4.27 16.65
CA ARG A 476 -23.11 3.57 16.38
C ARG A 476 -24.23 4.15 17.27
N ARG A 477 -25.39 4.44 16.68
CA ARG A 477 -26.60 4.81 17.41
C ARG A 477 -27.18 3.60 18.14
N ASN A 478 -27.34 3.71 19.46
CA ASN A 478 -27.77 2.60 20.32
C ASN A 478 -29.06 1.93 19.79
N GLY A 479 -29.05 0.60 19.72
CA GLY A 479 -30.21 -0.21 19.27
C GLY A 479 -30.41 -0.31 17.75
N THR A 480 -29.57 0.32 16.93
CA THR A 480 -29.66 0.27 15.46
C THR A 480 -28.28 0.06 14.83
N ASP A 481 -28.20 -0.34 13.57
CA ASP A 481 -26.92 -0.34 12.80
C ASP A 481 -26.61 1.03 12.17
N VAL A 482 -27.40 2.07 12.47
CA VAL A 482 -27.16 3.43 11.99
C VAL A 482 -25.91 4.00 12.64
N VAL A 483 -25.02 4.52 11.79
CA VAL A 483 -23.78 5.21 12.18
C VAL A 483 -24.01 6.73 12.13
N GLU A 484 -23.51 7.46 13.12
CA GLU A 484 -23.60 8.93 13.21
C GLU A 484 -22.31 9.55 13.78
N GLY A 485 -22.13 10.86 13.60
CA GLY A 485 -20.97 11.61 14.09
C GLY A 485 -20.46 12.65 13.08
N TYR A 486 -19.57 13.55 13.54
CA TYR A 486 -18.94 14.61 12.74
C TYR A 486 -18.40 14.12 11.40
N CYS A 487 -17.64 13.02 11.39
CA CYS A 487 -17.01 12.48 10.17
C CYS A 487 -18.04 11.89 9.20
N ILE A 488 -19.17 11.39 9.72
CA ILE A 488 -20.25 10.80 8.92
C ILE A 488 -21.04 11.90 8.21
N ASP A 489 -21.43 12.95 8.94
CA ASP A 489 -22.16 14.09 8.34
C ASP A 489 -21.36 14.76 7.20
N ILE A 490 -20.03 14.91 7.35
CA ILE A 490 -19.17 15.45 6.30
C ILE A 490 -19.10 14.51 5.09
N PHE A 491 -19.00 13.20 5.30
CA PHE A 491 -19.01 12.22 4.20
C PHE A 491 -20.34 12.23 3.43
N LEU A 492 -21.47 12.28 4.15
CA LEU A 492 -22.81 12.36 3.58
C LEU A 492 -23.06 13.69 2.86
N ALA A 493 -22.47 14.79 3.33
CA ALA A 493 -22.53 16.08 2.65
C ALA A 493 -21.66 16.09 1.37
N ALA A 494 -20.45 15.52 1.43
CA ALA A 494 -19.53 15.46 0.29
C ALA A 494 -20.07 14.57 -0.84
N ILE A 495 -20.64 13.40 -0.52
CA ILE A 495 -21.27 12.53 -1.53
C ILE A 495 -22.42 13.22 -2.27
N LYS A 496 -23.18 14.10 -1.60
CA LYS A 496 -24.29 14.85 -2.23
C LYS A 496 -23.85 15.91 -3.25
N LEU A 497 -22.58 16.30 -3.23
CA LEU A 497 -21.99 17.23 -4.21
C LEU A 497 -21.39 16.51 -5.43
N LEU A 498 -21.33 15.18 -5.41
CA LEU A 498 -20.83 14.40 -6.55
C LEU A 498 -21.87 14.39 -7.68
N PRO A 499 -21.46 14.60 -8.95
CA PRO A 499 -22.38 14.60 -10.10
C PRO A 499 -22.83 13.19 -10.52
N TYR A 500 -22.90 12.24 -9.57
CA TYR A 500 -23.22 10.83 -9.79
C TYR A 500 -23.56 10.14 -8.47
N ALA A 501 -24.43 9.14 -8.50
CA ALA A 501 -24.75 8.34 -7.32
C ALA A 501 -23.55 7.46 -6.92
N VAL A 502 -23.19 7.49 -5.63
CA VAL A 502 -22.26 6.55 -5.00
C VAL A 502 -23.08 5.58 -4.13
N PRO A 503 -23.19 4.30 -4.47
CA PRO A 503 -23.81 3.31 -3.59
C PRO A 503 -22.80 2.83 -2.54
N TYR A 504 -23.11 2.98 -1.24
CA TYR A 504 -22.23 2.59 -0.14
C TYR A 504 -23.00 1.99 1.05
N GLU A 505 -22.32 1.11 1.77
CA GLU A 505 -22.70 0.64 3.11
C GLU A 505 -21.61 1.01 4.12
N PHE A 506 -22.00 1.36 5.36
CA PHE A 506 -21.04 1.60 6.44
C PHE A 506 -20.75 0.30 7.18
N VAL A 507 -19.49 -0.11 7.24
CA VAL A 507 -19.06 -1.36 7.88
C VAL A 507 -18.19 -1.06 9.10
N LEU A 508 -18.70 -1.40 10.28
CA LEU A 508 -18.04 -1.13 11.56
C LEU A 508 -16.75 -1.96 11.74
N PHE A 509 -15.68 -1.30 12.15
CA PHE A 509 -14.35 -1.89 12.41
C PHE A 509 -13.93 -1.68 13.87
N GLY A 510 -13.93 -2.76 14.64
CA GLY A 510 -13.63 -2.76 16.08
C GLY A 510 -14.72 -3.47 16.87
N ASP A 511 -14.38 -3.92 18.08
CA ASP A 511 -15.31 -4.63 18.97
C ASP A 511 -16.29 -3.72 19.72
N GLY A 512 -16.06 -2.40 19.72
CA GLY A 512 -16.86 -1.44 20.50
C GLY A 512 -16.62 -1.53 22.01
N LEU A 513 -15.64 -2.32 22.46
CA LEU A 513 -15.21 -2.47 23.85
C LEU A 513 -13.86 -1.78 24.10
N LYS A 514 -13.04 -1.62 23.06
CA LYS A 514 -11.80 -0.82 23.07
C LYS A 514 -11.69 0.03 21.80
N ASN A 515 -10.70 0.93 21.76
CA ASN A 515 -10.41 1.69 20.54
C ASN A 515 -9.72 0.77 19.50
N PRO A 516 -10.14 0.78 18.22
CA PRO A 516 -9.57 -0.09 17.19
C PRO A 516 -8.16 0.33 16.75
N SER A 517 -7.41 -0.60 16.16
CA SER A 517 -6.08 -0.34 15.58
C SER A 517 -6.22 0.40 14.25
N TYR A 518 -5.92 1.69 14.21
CA TYR A 518 -5.97 2.49 12.97
C TYR A 518 -4.88 2.10 11.95
N TYR A 519 -3.89 1.29 12.35
CA TYR A 519 -2.94 0.68 11.41
C TYR A 519 -3.60 -0.49 10.65
N GLU A 520 -4.22 -1.42 11.38
CA GLU A 520 -4.98 -2.51 10.78
C GLU A 520 -6.16 -1.98 9.95
N PHE A 521 -6.88 -0.99 10.46
CA PHE A 521 -8.03 -0.38 9.77
C PHE A 521 -7.68 0.10 8.36
N VAL A 522 -6.51 0.72 8.20
CA VAL A 522 -6.01 1.22 6.91
C VAL A 522 -5.45 0.08 6.05
N ASN A 523 -4.80 -0.92 6.64
CA ASN A 523 -4.39 -2.13 5.91
C ASN A 523 -5.59 -2.92 5.36
N MET A 524 -6.78 -2.83 5.99
CA MET A 524 -8.02 -3.44 5.47
C MET A 524 -8.54 -2.74 4.20
N ILE A 525 -8.13 -1.50 3.94
CA ILE A 525 -8.39 -0.79 2.66
C ILE A 525 -7.40 -1.29 1.60
N ALA A 526 -6.10 -1.29 1.92
CA ALA A 526 -5.04 -1.74 1.01
C ALA A 526 -5.17 -3.23 0.60
N SER A 527 -5.81 -4.07 1.42
CA SER A 527 -6.15 -5.47 1.13
C SER A 527 -7.56 -5.68 0.55
N GLY A 528 -8.24 -4.61 0.12
CA GLY A 528 -9.53 -4.69 -0.58
C GLY A 528 -10.72 -5.18 0.27
N LYS A 529 -10.58 -5.25 1.61
CA LYS A 529 -11.68 -5.59 2.52
C LYS A 529 -12.65 -4.42 2.71
N PHE A 530 -12.14 -3.19 2.68
CA PHE A 530 -12.93 -1.96 2.57
C PHE A 530 -12.61 -1.26 1.26
N ASP A 531 -13.63 -0.70 0.62
CA ASP A 531 -13.49 0.05 -0.64
C ASP A 531 -13.18 1.54 -0.39
N GLY A 532 -13.26 1.96 0.88
CA GLY A 532 -12.84 3.25 1.44
C GLY A 532 -13.04 3.24 2.95
N ALA A 533 -12.62 4.28 3.68
CA ALA A 533 -12.82 4.39 5.12
C ALA A 533 -13.06 5.84 5.57
N VAL A 534 -13.96 6.00 6.55
CA VAL A 534 -14.45 7.27 7.06
C VAL A 534 -14.22 7.35 8.58
N GLY A 535 -13.58 8.43 9.03
CA GLY A 535 -13.29 8.67 10.44
C GLY A 535 -12.12 9.64 10.65
N ASP A 536 -11.60 9.70 11.87
CA ASP A 536 -10.45 10.52 12.28
C ASP A 536 -9.09 9.90 11.86
N ILE A 537 -9.00 9.40 10.62
CA ILE A 537 -7.89 8.56 10.15
C ILE A 537 -6.63 9.41 9.91
N ALA A 538 -5.79 9.53 10.94
CA ALA A 538 -4.56 10.31 10.87
C ALA A 538 -3.65 9.93 9.68
N ILE A 539 -3.34 10.91 8.82
CA ILE A 539 -2.26 10.80 7.82
C ILE A 539 -0.91 10.66 8.54
N VAL A 540 -0.13 9.65 8.16
CA VAL A 540 1.28 9.45 8.54
C VAL A 540 2.05 8.81 7.38
N THR A 541 3.36 9.01 7.33
CA THR A 541 4.27 8.60 6.24
C THR A 541 4.25 7.11 5.89
N ASN A 542 3.86 6.23 6.82
CA ASN A 542 3.71 4.80 6.55
C ASN A 542 2.31 4.40 6.03
N ARG A 543 1.30 5.29 6.11
CA ARG A 543 -0.04 5.06 5.53
C ARG A 543 -0.15 5.60 4.10
N THR A 544 0.46 6.75 3.80
CA THR A 544 0.49 7.32 2.44
C THR A 544 1.25 6.47 1.41
N LYS A 545 1.96 5.42 1.87
CA LYS A 545 2.60 4.39 1.02
C LYS A 545 1.63 3.30 0.54
N ILE A 546 0.46 3.17 1.14
CA ILE A 546 -0.48 2.03 0.94
C ILE A 546 -1.93 2.45 0.65
N VAL A 547 -2.31 3.68 1.00
CA VAL A 547 -3.61 4.28 0.70
C VAL A 547 -3.43 5.75 0.36
N ASP A 548 -4.40 6.29 -0.36
CA ASP A 548 -4.50 7.73 -0.60
C ASP A 548 -5.55 8.35 0.32
N PHE A 549 -5.43 9.65 0.57
CA PHE A 549 -6.26 10.40 1.51
C PHE A 549 -6.90 11.60 0.81
N THR A 550 -8.11 11.96 1.23
CA THR A 550 -8.76 13.19 0.79
C THR A 550 -8.08 14.43 1.39
N GLN A 551 -8.44 15.62 0.88
CA GLN A 551 -8.16 16.89 1.56
C GLN A 551 -8.62 16.87 3.04
N PRO A 552 -7.92 17.57 3.95
CA PRO A 552 -8.31 17.71 5.35
C PRO A 552 -9.63 18.46 5.48
N TYR A 553 -10.58 17.89 6.23
CA TYR A 553 -11.79 18.60 6.66
C TYR A 553 -11.69 19.13 8.11
N ILE A 554 -10.49 19.15 8.68
CA ILE A 554 -10.15 19.82 9.94
C ILE A 554 -8.62 20.02 10.05
N GLU A 555 -8.17 21.15 10.59
CA GLU A 555 -6.73 21.43 10.88
C GLU A 555 -6.14 20.39 11.86
N SER A 556 -4.82 20.27 12.06
CA SER A 556 -4.29 19.30 13.06
C SER A 556 -3.09 19.79 13.87
N GLY A 557 -2.97 19.30 15.11
CA GLY A 557 -1.82 19.51 16.00
C GLY A 557 -1.74 18.47 17.11
N LEU A 558 -0.63 18.46 17.86
CA LEU A 558 -0.46 17.70 19.10
C LEU A 558 -0.53 18.67 20.29
N VAL A 559 -1.27 18.30 21.34
CA VAL A 559 -1.46 19.11 22.54
C VAL A 559 -1.00 18.31 23.76
N VAL A 560 -0.46 18.98 24.77
CA VAL A 560 -0.07 18.36 26.05
C VAL A 560 -1.05 18.83 27.12
N VAL A 561 -1.62 17.89 27.89
CA VAL A 561 -2.53 18.22 29.00
C VAL A 561 -1.85 17.89 30.33
N ALA A 562 -1.61 18.91 31.16
CA ALA A 562 -0.93 18.82 32.45
C ALA A 562 -1.72 19.57 33.56
N PRO A 563 -1.60 19.16 34.84
CA PRO A 563 -2.26 19.84 35.94
C PRO A 563 -1.50 21.10 36.38
N VAL A 564 -2.24 22.13 36.79
CA VAL A 564 -1.70 23.41 37.26
C VAL A 564 -1.69 23.45 38.80
N ARG A 565 -0.65 24.01 39.42
CA ARG A 565 -0.51 24.08 40.89
C ARG A 565 -0.53 25.53 41.41
N ARG A 566 -0.70 25.65 42.73
CA ARG A 566 -0.19 26.77 43.54
C ARG A 566 0.98 26.24 44.38
N GLY A 567 1.97 27.09 44.68
CA GLY A 567 3.27 26.68 45.24
C GLY A 567 3.24 25.99 46.62
N PRO A 568 4.32 25.27 47.00
CA PRO A 568 4.34 24.37 48.15
C PRO A 568 4.30 25.08 49.52
N PRO A 569 3.57 24.54 50.52
CA PRO A 569 3.37 25.19 51.83
C PRO A 569 4.66 25.33 52.64
N ARG A 570 5.69 24.50 52.40
CA ARG A 570 7.00 24.64 53.06
C ARG A 570 7.71 25.94 52.67
N LYS A 571 7.57 26.43 51.42
CA LYS A 571 8.05 27.77 51.04
C LYS A 571 7.31 28.81 51.89
N GLN A 572 5.97 28.78 51.87
CA GLN A 572 5.11 29.75 52.56
C GLN A 572 5.41 29.87 54.07
N ILE A 573 5.56 28.75 54.79
CA ILE A 573 5.88 28.76 56.22
C ILE A 573 7.26 29.35 56.49
N VAL A 574 8.27 29.02 55.67
CA VAL A 574 9.62 29.61 55.79
C VAL A 574 9.57 31.11 55.53
N THR A 575 8.82 31.59 54.53
CA THR A 575 8.67 33.04 54.29
C THR A 575 7.96 33.74 55.44
N ILE A 576 6.89 33.16 56.00
CA ILE A 576 6.18 33.71 57.16
C ILE A 576 7.10 33.84 58.38
N LEU A 577 7.92 32.83 58.68
CA LEU A 577 8.85 32.88 59.81
C LEU A 577 9.97 33.90 59.59
N TRP A 578 10.51 33.97 58.36
CA TRP A 578 11.51 34.98 57.97
C TRP A 578 10.96 36.41 58.14
N PHE A 579 9.75 36.67 57.64
CA PHE A 579 9.06 37.96 57.78
C PHE A 579 8.71 38.32 59.24
N SER A 580 8.55 37.33 60.12
CA SER A 580 8.14 37.55 61.52
C SER A 580 9.32 37.95 62.43
N PHE A 581 10.55 37.54 62.11
CA PHE A 581 11.74 37.96 62.85
C PHE A 581 12.30 39.31 62.37
N SER A 582 12.11 39.67 61.10
CA SER A 582 12.62 40.94 60.54
C SER A 582 11.95 42.21 61.09
N THR A 583 10.82 42.10 61.80
CA THR A 583 10.07 43.24 62.35
C THR A 583 10.33 43.51 63.85
N MET A 584 11.27 42.79 64.47
CA MET A 584 11.49 42.85 65.92
C MET A 584 12.36 44.04 66.34
N PHE A 585 11.76 45.23 66.48
CA PHE A 585 12.44 46.45 66.95
C PHE A 585 11.86 47.00 68.27
N PHE A 586 12.75 47.28 69.21
CA PHE A 586 12.42 47.94 70.48
C PHE A 586 12.29 49.46 70.30
N ALA A 587 11.25 50.05 70.88
CA ALA A 587 11.19 51.48 71.12
C ALA A 587 12.17 51.85 72.25
N HIS A 588 13.40 52.25 71.89
CA HIS A 588 14.39 52.74 72.84
C HIS A 588 13.82 53.95 73.61
N ARG A 589 13.76 53.84 74.94
CA ARG A 589 13.22 54.85 75.86
C ARG A 589 14.28 55.46 76.79
N GLU A 590 15.55 55.35 76.41
CA GLU A 590 16.67 55.93 77.13
C GLU A 590 17.32 57.06 76.33
N ASN A 591 17.71 58.13 77.04
CA ASN A 591 18.26 59.33 76.42
C ASN A 591 19.74 59.11 76.08
N THR A 592 20.10 59.15 74.79
CA THR A 592 21.51 59.08 74.37
C THR A 592 22.25 60.38 74.72
N VAL A 593 23.09 60.29 75.76
CA VAL A 593 23.76 61.44 76.39
C VAL A 593 25.01 61.90 75.61
N SER A 594 25.62 61.04 74.79
CA SER A 594 26.79 61.40 73.96
C SER A 594 26.45 61.69 72.50
N THR A 595 27.14 62.67 71.91
CA THR A 595 27.03 63.03 70.49
C THR A 595 27.46 61.89 69.55
N LEU A 596 28.48 61.12 69.92
CA LEU A 596 28.91 59.95 69.15
C LEU A 596 27.81 58.87 69.09
N GLY A 597 27.13 58.62 70.22
CA GLY A 597 25.99 57.70 70.28
C GLY A 597 24.80 58.16 69.44
N ARG A 598 24.58 59.48 69.31
CA ARG A 598 23.54 60.03 68.42
C ARG A 598 23.87 59.81 66.94
N MET A 599 25.13 59.95 66.52
CA MET A 599 25.52 59.66 65.13
C MET A 599 25.32 58.19 64.77
N VAL A 600 25.71 57.26 65.66
CA VAL A 600 25.45 55.82 65.48
C VAL A 600 23.94 55.54 65.41
N LEU A 601 23.13 56.17 66.27
CA LEU A 601 21.68 55.98 66.30
C LEU A 601 20.98 56.54 65.05
N ILE A 602 21.47 57.65 64.46
CA ILE A 602 20.97 58.18 63.18
C ILE A 602 21.26 57.20 62.03
N ILE A 603 22.49 56.68 61.95
CA ILE A 603 22.87 55.68 60.93
C ILE A 603 22.01 54.41 61.10
N TRP A 604 21.78 53.97 62.33
CA TRP A 604 20.93 52.81 62.63
C TRP A 604 19.47 53.04 62.21
N LEU A 605 18.87 54.20 62.52
CA LEU A 605 17.53 54.55 62.07
C LEU A 605 17.41 54.60 60.54
N PHE A 606 18.45 55.07 59.84
CA PHE A 606 18.48 55.10 58.37
C PHE A 606 18.58 53.70 57.76
N ILE A 607 19.40 52.81 58.35
CA ILE A 607 19.46 51.39 57.97
C ILE A 607 18.10 50.70 58.18
N VAL A 608 17.44 50.95 59.31
CA VAL A 608 16.09 50.43 59.60
C VAL A 608 15.05 50.95 58.61
N LEU A 609 15.13 52.22 58.20
CA LEU A 609 14.26 52.79 57.16
C LEU A 609 14.44 52.06 55.82
N ILE A 610 15.68 51.85 55.38
CA ILE A 610 16.01 51.14 54.13
C ILE A 610 15.51 49.69 54.17
N ILE A 611 15.75 48.98 55.29
CA ILE A 611 15.28 47.60 55.47
C ILE A 611 13.75 47.54 55.40
N ASN A 612 13.02 48.43 56.09
CA ASN A 612 11.56 48.45 56.09
C ASN A 612 10.98 48.82 54.70
N SER A 613 11.63 49.75 53.98
CA SER A 613 11.27 50.11 52.60
C SER A 613 11.44 48.92 51.64
N SER A 614 12.61 48.28 51.68
CA SER A 614 12.94 47.12 50.83
C SER A 614 12.05 45.90 51.14
N TYR A 615 11.78 45.66 52.44
CA TYR A 615 10.81 44.68 52.91
C TYR A 615 9.42 44.93 52.34
N THR A 616 8.91 46.17 52.44
CA THR A 616 7.57 46.52 51.96
C THR A 616 7.44 46.31 50.45
N ALA A 617 8.41 46.77 49.65
CA ALA A 617 8.42 46.57 48.20
C ALA A 617 8.48 45.08 47.81
N SER A 618 9.35 44.31 48.47
CA SER A 618 9.52 42.87 48.22
C SER A 618 8.28 42.07 48.58
N LEU A 619 7.66 42.38 49.73
CA LEU A 619 6.44 41.74 50.20
C LEU A 619 5.26 42.02 49.26
N THR A 620 5.09 43.27 48.82
CA THR A 620 4.02 43.62 47.87
C THR A 620 4.19 42.87 46.55
N SER A 621 5.40 42.86 45.97
CA SER A 621 5.71 42.13 44.73
C SER A 621 5.45 40.62 44.85
N MET A 622 5.82 40.00 45.98
CA MET A 622 5.59 38.57 46.20
C MET A 622 4.11 38.21 46.42
N LEU A 623 3.29 39.16 46.90
CA LEU A 623 1.87 38.95 47.16
C LEU A 623 0.97 39.21 45.93
N THR A 624 1.40 40.04 44.97
CA THR A 624 0.63 40.30 43.73
C THR A 624 0.84 39.23 42.66
N VAL A 625 2.01 38.56 42.61
CA VAL A 625 2.32 37.59 41.55
C VAL A 625 1.93 36.16 41.95
N GLN A 626 0.70 35.73 41.59
CA GLN A 626 0.30 34.32 41.69
C GLN A 626 0.95 33.47 40.58
N GLN A 627 2.17 32.99 40.81
CA GLN A 627 2.82 32.02 39.92
C GLN A 627 2.08 30.66 39.95
N LEU A 628 1.43 30.34 38.83
CA LEU A 628 0.80 29.04 38.58
C LEU A 628 1.85 28.04 38.05
N GLU A 629 2.65 27.48 38.96
CA GLU A 629 3.66 26.46 38.62
C GLU A 629 2.98 25.17 38.07
N SER A 630 3.25 24.81 36.82
CA SER A 630 3.07 23.43 36.32
C SER A 630 4.45 22.83 35.99
N PRO A 631 4.73 21.54 36.28
CA PRO A 631 6.02 20.93 35.95
C PRO A 631 6.29 20.85 34.44
N ILE A 632 5.23 20.82 33.62
CA ILE A 632 5.30 20.68 32.17
C ILE A 632 4.64 21.91 31.55
N THR A 633 5.46 22.82 31.02
CA THR A 633 5.00 24.07 30.37
C THR A 633 4.96 23.97 28.85
N GLY A 634 5.68 23.01 28.27
CA GLY A 634 5.78 22.79 26.82
C GLY A 634 6.42 21.44 26.47
N ILE A 635 6.66 21.21 25.18
CA ILE A 635 7.18 19.92 24.69
C ILE A 635 8.60 19.64 25.20
N ASP A 636 9.45 20.66 25.30
CA ASP A 636 10.84 20.53 25.76
C ASP A 636 10.90 20.10 27.23
N THR A 637 10.01 20.63 28.07
CA THR A 637 9.84 20.16 29.47
C THR A 637 9.26 18.76 29.56
N LEU A 638 8.44 18.33 28.59
CA LEU A 638 7.90 16.96 28.54
C LEU A 638 9.01 15.94 28.22
N VAL A 639 9.88 16.26 27.25
CA VAL A 639 11.02 15.43 26.86
C VAL A 639 12.05 15.37 28.00
N THR A 640 12.47 16.53 28.53
CA THR A 640 13.56 16.62 29.54
C THR A 640 13.15 16.23 30.97
N SER A 641 11.86 16.26 31.32
CA SER A 641 11.36 15.68 32.58
C SER A 641 11.63 14.17 32.66
N THR A 642 11.68 13.61 33.87
CA THR A 642 11.70 12.15 34.09
C THR A 642 10.32 11.58 34.41
N GLU A 643 9.30 12.43 34.60
CA GLU A 643 7.97 12.00 35.06
C GLU A 643 7.21 11.14 34.01
N PRO A 644 6.25 10.29 34.43
CA PRO A 644 5.47 9.45 33.52
C PRO A 644 4.48 10.24 32.65
N ILE A 645 4.26 9.77 31.42
CA ILE A 645 3.43 10.40 30.40
C ILE A 645 2.33 9.44 29.97
N GLY A 646 1.07 9.85 30.08
CA GLY A 646 -0.07 9.07 29.58
C GLY A 646 -0.20 9.17 28.05
N TYR A 647 -0.58 8.10 27.36
CA TYR A 647 -0.88 8.12 25.93
C TYR A 647 -2.11 7.25 25.57
N GLN A 648 -2.75 7.54 24.44
CA GLN A 648 -3.94 6.81 23.98
C GLN A 648 -3.57 5.47 23.31
N ILE A 649 -4.12 4.38 23.84
CA ILE A 649 -4.02 3.02 23.25
C ILE A 649 -4.59 3.02 21.82
N GLY A 650 -3.86 2.41 20.87
CA GLY A 650 -4.24 2.31 19.46
C GLY A 650 -3.92 3.55 18.60
N SER A 651 -3.38 4.61 19.20
CA SER A 651 -3.00 5.84 18.50
C SER A 651 -1.53 5.85 18.04
N PHE A 652 -1.20 6.72 17.08
CA PHE A 652 0.18 6.93 16.62
C PHE A 652 1.08 7.61 17.67
N ALA A 653 0.51 8.16 18.75
CA ALA A 653 1.24 8.97 19.72
C ALA A 653 2.35 8.17 20.43
N GLN A 654 2.17 6.85 20.64
CA GLN A 654 3.22 6.00 21.22
C GLN A 654 4.49 6.00 20.37
N ASN A 655 4.35 5.77 19.06
CA ASN A 655 5.48 5.78 18.13
C ASN A 655 6.07 7.18 18.05
N TYR A 656 5.26 8.23 17.91
CA TYR A 656 5.77 9.61 17.85
C TYR A 656 6.60 10.00 19.09
N LEU A 657 6.13 9.68 20.29
CA LEU A 657 6.85 9.95 21.54
C LEU A 657 8.18 9.17 21.61
N VAL A 658 8.24 7.93 21.11
CA VAL A 658 9.43 7.06 21.19
C VAL A 658 10.43 7.29 20.06
N GLU A 659 9.95 7.48 18.83
CA GLU A 659 10.73 7.39 17.59
C GLU A 659 11.13 8.79 17.08
N GLU A 660 10.26 9.80 17.25
CA GLU A 660 10.54 11.19 16.84
C GLU A 660 11.05 12.04 18.03
N LEU A 661 10.49 11.87 19.23
CA LEU A 661 10.88 12.61 20.45
C LEU A 661 11.81 11.83 21.40
N ASN A 662 12.22 10.62 21.02
CA ASN A 662 13.19 9.78 21.75
C ASN A 662 12.87 9.54 23.24
N ILE A 663 11.58 9.55 23.61
CA ILE A 663 11.15 9.35 25.00
C ILE A 663 11.21 7.85 25.36
N PRO A 664 11.89 7.47 26.46
CA PRO A 664 11.97 6.07 26.88
C PRO A 664 10.60 5.42 27.07
N ARG A 665 10.39 4.22 26.49
CA ARG A 665 9.14 3.45 26.61
C ARG A 665 8.71 3.18 28.06
N SER A 666 9.65 3.15 29.00
CA SER A 666 9.41 3.01 30.45
C SER A 666 8.66 4.20 31.08
N ARG A 667 8.64 5.38 30.45
CA ARG A 667 7.86 6.55 30.91
C ARG A 667 6.42 6.54 30.40
N LEU A 668 6.07 5.68 29.43
CA LEU A 668 4.81 5.78 28.69
C LEU A 668 3.71 4.89 29.30
N VAL A 669 2.67 5.52 29.84
CA VAL A 669 1.53 4.85 30.48
C VAL A 669 0.36 4.72 29.49
N PRO A 670 -0.07 3.50 29.13
CA PRO A 670 -1.20 3.30 28.22
C PRO A 670 -2.54 3.63 28.91
N LEU A 671 -3.35 4.49 28.30
CA LEU A 671 -4.65 4.92 28.80
C LEU A 671 -5.74 4.76 27.72
N GLY A 672 -6.89 4.16 28.10
CA GLY A 672 -7.90 3.67 27.15
C GLY A 672 -9.10 4.59 26.90
N SER A 673 -9.49 5.43 27.87
CA SER A 673 -10.72 6.24 27.83
C SER A 673 -10.52 7.66 28.36
N PRO A 674 -11.44 8.61 28.07
CA PRO A 674 -11.40 9.98 28.60
C PRO A 674 -11.34 10.04 30.13
N GLU A 675 -12.07 9.16 30.80
CA GLU A 675 -12.14 9.03 32.25
C GLU A 675 -10.78 8.57 32.79
N ALA A 676 -10.13 7.62 32.11
CA ALA A 676 -8.78 7.17 32.47
C ALA A 676 -7.72 8.29 32.33
N TYR A 677 -7.84 9.19 31.33
CA TYR A 677 -6.98 10.37 31.23
C TYR A 677 -7.22 11.32 32.42
N ALA A 678 -8.49 11.63 32.71
CA ALA A 678 -8.86 12.54 33.78
C ALA A 678 -8.45 12.01 35.16
N ASP A 679 -8.64 10.71 35.42
CA ASP A 679 -8.25 10.08 36.68
C ASP A 679 -6.73 9.95 36.82
N ALA A 680 -5.99 9.64 35.76
CA ALA A 680 -4.53 9.58 35.81
C ALA A 680 -3.92 10.96 36.15
N LEU A 681 -4.47 12.03 35.59
CA LEU A 681 -4.08 13.42 35.90
C LEU A 681 -4.46 13.83 37.32
N LYS A 682 -5.69 13.52 37.78
CA LYS A 682 -6.14 13.81 39.15
C LYS A 682 -5.34 13.05 40.21
N LYS A 683 -5.11 11.76 40.00
CA LYS A 683 -4.37 10.85 40.89
C LYS A 683 -2.84 11.00 40.77
N ARG A 684 -2.36 11.79 39.79
CA ARG A 684 -0.94 12.04 39.49
C ARG A 684 -0.13 10.77 39.19
N THR A 685 -0.76 9.76 38.59
CA THR A 685 -0.03 8.59 38.05
C THR A 685 0.73 8.93 36.77
N VAL A 686 0.37 10.05 36.13
CA VAL A 686 1.12 10.70 35.04
C VAL A 686 1.21 12.20 35.32
N ALA A 687 2.32 12.84 34.92
CA ALA A 687 2.50 14.29 35.07
C ALA A 687 1.80 15.07 33.94
N ALA A 688 1.78 14.51 32.74
CA ALA A 688 0.96 14.97 31.64
C ALA A 688 0.39 13.77 30.88
N VAL A 689 -0.71 13.98 30.16
CA VAL A 689 -1.15 13.05 29.12
C VAL A 689 -0.73 13.66 27.78
N GLY A 690 0.19 12.98 27.09
CA GLY A 690 0.52 13.17 25.68
C GLY A 690 -0.57 12.58 24.79
N ALA A 691 -1.81 13.02 25.01
CA ALA A 691 -2.95 12.70 24.18
C ALA A 691 -3.26 13.89 23.29
N GLY A 692 -3.61 13.61 22.02
CA GLY A 692 -4.42 14.55 21.26
C GLY A 692 -5.83 14.62 21.86
N VAL A 693 -5.98 15.27 23.01
CA VAL A 693 -7.27 15.55 23.66
C VAL A 693 -8.12 16.53 22.84
N HIS A 694 -7.51 17.21 21.88
CA HIS A 694 -8.16 17.60 20.63
C HIS A 694 -7.44 16.93 19.45
N GLN A 695 -7.82 15.68 19.14
CA GLN A 695 -7.57 15.08 17.84
C GLN A 695 -8.47 15.77 16.81
N LYS A 696 -8.17 17.04 16.50
CA LYS A 696 -8.58 17.64 15.22
C LYS A 696 -7.86 16.84 14.12
N ARG A 697 -8.44 15.72 13.70
CA ARG A 697 -7.94 14.83 12.65
C ARG A 697 -9.14 14.23 11.95
N GLY A 698 -9.19 14.36 10.64
CA GLY A 698 -10.38 14.05 9.84
C GLY A 698 -10.00 13.99 8.37
N TRP A 699 -9.94 12.76 7.87
CA TRP A 699 -9.55 12.43 6.49
C TRP A 699 -10.25 11.14 6.10
N PHE A 700 -10.79 11.09 4.89
CA PHE A 700 -11.25 9.83 4.30
C PHE A 700 -10.08 9.17 3.59
N ALA A 701 -9.97 7.85 3.72
CA ALA A 701 -8.91 7.05 3.13
C ALA A 701 -9.49 6.10 2.09
N PHE A 702 -8.84 5.98 0.93
CA PHE A 702 -9.27 5.15 -0.18
C PHE A 702 -8.11 4.31 -0.71
N PRO A 703 -8.38 3.23 -1.47
CA PRO A 703 -7.33 2.51 -2.18
C PRO A 703 -6.47 3.43 -3.03
N ARG A 704 -5.20 3.06 -3.21
CA ARG A 704 -4.27 3.75 -4.09
C ARG A 704 -4.87 3.97 -5.48
N ASP A 705 -4.66 5.17 -6.02
CA ASP A 705 -5.08 5.60 -7.36
C ASP A 705 -6.61 5.55 -7.58
N SER A 706 -7.38 5.57 -6.48
CA SER A 706 -8.85 5.63 -6.51
C SER A 706 -9.32 7.02 -7.00
N PRO A 707 -10.12 7.10 -8.09
CA PRO A 707 -10.62 8.37 -8.61
C PRO A 707 -11.58 9.07 -7.63
N LEU A 708 -12.25 8.30 -6.78
CA LEU A 708 -13.16 8.83 -5.75
C LEU A 708 -12.43 9.70 -4.71
N THR A 709 -11.11 9.52 -4.52
CA THR A 709 -10.30 10.36 -3.63
C THR A 709 -10.23 11.81 -4.10
N ILE A 710 -10.15 12.03 -5.42
CA ILE A 710 -10.08 13.35 -6.05
C ILE A 710 -11.46 14.01 -6.00
N ASP A 711 -12.50 13.29 -6.43
CA ASP A 711 -13.87 13.79 -6.44
C ASP A 711 -14.37 14.16 -5.03
N MET A 712 -14.12 13.30 -4.02
CA MET A 712 -14.44 13.59 -2.61
C MET A 712 -13.61 14.74 -2.04
N SER A 713 -12.36 14.93 -2.50
CA SER A 713 -11.53 16.07 -2.09
C SER A 713 -12.09 17.39 -2.60
N ASN A 714 -12.53 17.43 -3.86
CA ASN A 714 -13.16 18.61 -4.44
C ASN A 714 -14.47 18.93 -3.71
N ALA A 715 -15.30 17.93 -3.42
CA ALA A 715 -16.52 18.10 -2.63
C ALA A 715 -16.23 18.63 -1.20
N ILE A 716 -15.18 18.14 -0.53
CA ILE A 716 -14.76 18.65 0.79
C ILE A 716 -14.32 20.12 0.72
N LEU A 717 -13.60 20.53 -0.33
CA LEU A 717 -13.24 21.94 -0.54
C LEU A 717 -14.48 22.81 -0.72
N THR A 718 -15.45 22.40 -1.54
CA THR A 718 -16.72 23.11 -1.73
C THR A 718 -17.55 23.21 -0.43
N LEU A 719 -17.53 22.21 0.45
CA LEU A 719 -18.16 22.30 1.79
C LEU A 719 -17.46 23.31 2.71
N SER A 720 -16.15 23.52 2.53
CA SER A 720 -15.37 24.53 3.24
C SER A 720 -15.71 25.94 2.73
N GLU A 721 -15.72 26.12 1.41
CA GLU A 721 -16.04 27.39 0.73
C GLU A 721 -17.47 27.88 1.04
N ASN A 722 -18.45 26.96 1.05
CA ASN A 722 -19.85 27.26 1.38
C ASN A 722 -20.12 27.36 2.90
N GLY A 723 -19.10 27.15 3.74
CA GLY A 723 -19.21 27.19 5.20
C GLY A 723 -20.06 26.09 5.83
N ASP A 724 -20.51 25.08 5.07
CA ASP A 724 -21.27 23.94 5.60
C ASP A 724 -20.42 23.07 6.53
N LEU A 725 -19.12 22.96 6.27
CA LEU A 725 -18.15 22.30 7.14
C LEU A 725 -18.15 22.91 8.55
N GLN A 726 -18.22 24.24 8.66
CA GLN A 726 -18.32 24.95 9.94
C GLN A 726 -19.65 24.66 10.65
N LYS A 727 -20.77 24.60 9.92
CA LYS A 727 -22.09 24.24 10.49
C LYS A 727 -22.09 22.82 11.07
N ILE A 728 -21.41 21.88 10.41
CA ILE A 728 -21.25 20.50 10.90
C ILE A 728 -20.28 20.44 12.10
N HIS A 729 -19.21 21.25 12.11
CA HIS A 729 -18.33 21.41 13.26
C HIS A 729 -19.09 21.87 14.51
N ASP A 730 -19.86 22.96 14.38
CA ASP A 730 -20.53 23.55 15.53
C ASP A 730 -21.70 22.69 16.04
N LYS A 731 -22.34 21.90 15.17
CA LYS A 731 -23.33 20.88 15.54
C LYS A 731 -22.77 19.81 16.50
N TRP A 732 -21.54 19.34 16.28
CA TRP A 732 -20.98 18.19 17.01
C TRP A 732 -19.98 18.57 18.09
N LEU A 733 -19.15 19.58 17.86
CA LEU A 733 -17.97 19.89 18.69
C LEU A 733 -18.13 21.15 19.54
N SER A 734 -19.12 22.00 19.26
CA SER A 734 -19.41 23.19 20.09
C SER A 734 -20.32 22.83 21.27
N ARG A 735 -19.71 22.49 22.41
CA ARG A 735 -20.41 22.33 23.70
C ARG A 735 -19.95 23.36 24.72
N LYS A 736 -20.89 23.75 25.58
CA LYS A 736 -20.81 24.87 26.55
C LYS A 736 -19.39 25.14 27.04
N THR A 737 -18.93 26.36 26.82
CA THR A 737 -17.76 26.94 27.49
C THR A 737 -17.81 26.62 28.97
N CYS A 738 -16.81 25.87 29.46
CA CYS A 738 -16.49 25.92 30.88
C CYS A 738 -16.20 27.38 31.19
N ALA A 739 -16.99 27.99 32.08
CA ALA A 739 -16.89 29.42 32.31
C ALA A 739 -15.47 29.76 32.77
N GLN A 740 -14.76 30.58 31.98
CA GLN A 740 -13.68 31.39 32.50
C GLN A 740 -14.33 32.42 33.42
N THR A 741 -14.62 32.01 34.66
CA THR A 741 -15.11 32.91 35.69
C THR A 741 -14.02 33.94 35.94
N SER A 742 -14.33 35.20 35.64
CA SER A 742 -13.50 36.38 35.87
C SER A 742 -13.39 36.73 37.36
N ASP A 743 -13.39 35.71 38.24
CA ASP A 743 -13.33 35.77 39.70
C ASP A 743 -11.93 35.45 40.25
N LEU A 744 -10.97 35.17 39.37
CA LEU A 744 -9.54 35.23 39.62
C LEU A 744 -8.95 36.13 38.52
N ILE A 745 -8.40 37.31 38.80
CA ILE A 745 -7.80 37.78 40.06
C ILE A 745 -8.60 38.95 40.66
N SER A 746 -8.90 38.86 41.95
CA SER A 746 -9.15 40.04 42.80
C SER A 746 -7.93 40.23 43.68
N ASP A 747 -7.30 41.41 43.64
CA ASP A 747 -6.07 41.74 44.40
C ASP A 747 -6.30 41.88 45.92
N GLN A 748 -7.46 41.47 46.42
CA GLN A 748 -7.81 41.55 47.84
C GLN A 748 -7.17 40.40 48.64
N LEU A 749 -6.10 40.72 49.35
CA LEU A 749 -5.46 39.86 50.34
C LEU A 749 -6.46 39.42 51.42
N GLN A 750 -6.88 38.16 51.33
CA GLN A 750 -7.84 37.58 52.28
C GLN A 750 -7.24 37.46 53.68
N LEU A 751 -8.06 37.68 54.71
CA LEU A 751 -7.69 37.62 56.14
C LEU A 751 -6.97 36.31 56.53
N GLN A 752 -7.27 35.22 55.82
CA GLN A 752 -6.67 33.90 56.01
C GLN A 752 -5.15 33.89 55.72
N SER A 753 -4.65 34.74 54.82
CA SER A 753 -3.21 34.89 54.54
C SER A 753 -2.42 35.45 55.72
N PHE A 754 -3.06 36.22 56.60
CA PHE A 754 -2.44 36.83 57.78
C PHE A 754 -2.57 35.98 59.06
N TRP A 755 -3.11 34.76 58.97
CA TRP A 755 -3.36 33.92 60.16
C TRP A 755 -2.11 33.62 60.99
N GLY A 756 -0.94 33.50 60.35
CA GLY A 756 0.35 33.36 61.06
C GLY A 756 0.69 34.58 61.93
N LEU A 757 0.42 35.79 61.44
CA LEU A 757 0.67 37.03 62.17
C LEU A 757 -0.26 37.14 63.40
N PHE A 758 -1.55 36.81 63.23
CA PHE A 758 -2.52 36.77 64.33
C PHE A 758 -2.19 35.69 65.36
N LEU A 759 -1.67 34.53 64.93
CA LEU A 759 -1.23 33.46 65.83
C LEU A 759 -0.05 33.91 66.69
N ILE A 760 0.97 34.53 66.09
CA ILE A 760 2.15 35.05 66.81
C ILE A 760 1.74 36.14 67.81
N CYS A 761 0.89 37.09 67.41
CA CYS A 761 0.39 38.13 68.30
C CYS A 761 -0.43 37.54 69.47
N GLY A 762 -1.29 36.54 69.19
CA GLY A 762 -2.08 35.85 70.22
C GLY A 762 -1.20 35.08 71.22
N ILE A 763 -0.15 34.40 70.76
CA ILE A 763 0.82 33.71 71.62
C ILE A 763 1.57 34.72 72.50
N ALA A 764 2.02 35.85 71.96
CA ALA A 764 2.68 36.90 72.73
C ALA A 764 1.76 37.48 73.83
N CYS A 765 0.48 37.72 73.53
CA CYS A 765 -0.51 38.14 74.52
C CYS A 765 -0.75 37.09 75.61
N LEU A 766 -0.84 35.81 75.25
CA LEU A 766 -1.00 34.71 76.22
C LEU A 766 0.22 34.56 77.14
N ILE A 767 1.43 34.69 76.61
CA ILE A 767 2.67 34.67 77.41
C ILE A 767 2.70 35.87 78.38
N ALA A 768 2.34 37.07 77.92
CA ALA A 768 2.27 38.26 78.77
C ALA A 768 1.24 38.12 79.91
N LEU A 769 0.04 37.60 79.60
CA LEU A 769 -1.00 37.31 80.59
C LEU A 769 -0.57 36.22 81.58
N PHE A 770 0.11 35.17 81.13
CA PHE A 770 0.62 34.10 81.99
C PHE A 770 1.71 34.60 82.94
N ILE A 771 2.64 35.44 82.46
CA ILE A 771 3.63 36.11 83.31
C ILE A 771 2.96 37.02 84.34
N HIS A 772 1.95 37.79 83.95
CA HIS A 772 1.20 38.65 84.88
C HIS A 772 0.45 37.84 85.95
N PHE A 773 -0.17 36.72 85.56
CA PHE A 773 -0.85 35.79 86.47
C PHE A 773 0.11 35.14 87.47
N LEU A 774 1.30 34.70 87.02
CA LEU A 774 2.36 34.17 87.89
C LEU A 774 2.88 35.22 88.88
N LEU A 775 2.96 36.50 88.47
CA LEU A 775 3.34 37.60 89.36
C LEU A 775 2.25 37.88 90.41
N ALA A 776 0.96 37.85 90.03
CA ALA A 776 -0.15 38.00 90.96
C ALA A 776 -0.21 36.86 91.98
N LEU A 777 -0.03 35.60 91.54
CA LEU A 777 0.06 34.43 92.42
C LEU A 777 1.23 34.54 93.41
N ARG A 778 2.41 34.98 92.96
CA ARG A 778 3.58 35.21 93.83
C ARG A 778 3.40 36.33 94.85
N GLN A 779 2.49 37.28 94.61
CA GLN A 779 2.14 38.32 95.59
C GLN A 779 1.11 37.78 96.60
N PHE A 780 0.08 37.07 96.13
CA PHE A 780 -0.94 36.47 97.00
C PHE A 780 -0.36 35.40 97.94
N SER A 781 0.55 34.56 97.46
CA SER A 781 1.25 33.55 98.29
C SER A 781 2.21 34.14 99.33
N ARG A 782 2.29 35.47 99.44
CA ARG A 782 3.17 36.22 100.35
C ARG A 782 2.38 37.06 101.37
N HIS A 783 1.06 36.83 101.51
CA HIS A 783 0.14 37.64 102.31
C HIS A 783 -0.90 36.83 103.13
N SER A 784 -0.71 35.53 103.30
CA SER A 784 -1.57 34.69 104.15
C SER A 784 -0.79 34.17 105.37
N PRO A 785 -0.98 34.74 106.57
CA PRO A 785 -0.38 34.23 107.81
C PRO A 785 -1.15 33.02 108.37
N GLU A 786 -0.52 32.32 109.33
CA GLU A 786 -1.03 31.14 110.02
C GLU A 786 -1.68 31.50 111.37
N ALA A 787 -2.58 30.63 111.88
CA ALA A 787 -3.08 30.69 113.26
C ALA A 787 -3.66 29.33 113.72
N GLU A 788 -3.10 28.81 114.81
CA GLU A 788 -3.55 27.71 115.69
C GLU A 788 -4.41 28.29 116.86
N ASP A 789 -5.15 27.57 117.71
CA ASP A 789 -5.75 26.20 117.75
C ASP A 789 -6.70 26.10 118.99
N GLN A 790 -7.66 25.15 119.00
CA GLN A 790 -8.57 24.74 120.11
C GLN A 790 -9.52 25.83 120.72
N THR A 791 -10.68 25.54 121.36
CA THR A 791 -11.22 24.30 121.97
C THR A 791 -12.74 24.06 121.69
N GLU A 792 -13.27 22.92 122.16
CA GLU A 792 -14.59 22.27 121.89
C GLU A 792 -15.77 22.68 122.83
N PRO A 793 -17.02 22.12 122.73
CA PRO A 793 -17.69 21.37 121.63
C PRO A 793 -19.21 21.71 121.35
N SER A 794 -19.75 21.15 120.25
CA SER A 794 -21.17 20.82 119.98
C SER A 794 -22.17 21.98 119.66
N SER A 795 -23.15 21.86 118.74
CA SER A 795 -23.50 20.79 117.78
C SER A 795 -24.23 21.32 116.51
N HIS A 796 -24.42 20.43 115.52
CA HIS A 796 -25.27 20.53 114.30
C HIS A 796 -24.86 21.40 113.08
N SER A 797 -24.34 20.68 112.06
CA SER A 797 -24.89 20.63 110.67
C SER A 797 -24.71 21.81 109.69
N ARG A 798 -23.78 21.68 108.72
CA ARG A 798 -24.05 21.61 107.25
C ARG A 798 -22.77 21.42 106.39
N ARG A 799 -22.93 21.27 105.07
CA ARG A 799 -21.90 20.85 104.09
C ARG A 799 -21.10 22.03 103.48
N THR A 800 -19.79 21.82 103.25
CA THR A 800 -18.89 22.33 102.17
C THR A 800 -19.15 23.71 101.53
N PRO A 801 -18.08 24.50 101.28
CA PRO A 801 -17.62 24.57 99.87
C PRO A 801 -16.10 24.79 99.64
N ARG A 802 -15.60 24.32 98.49
CA ARG A 802 -14.27 24.70 97.95
C ARG A 802 -14.20 26.10 97.32
N SER A 803 -15.31 26.84 97.27
CA SER A 803 -15.39 28.16 96.59
C SER A 803 -14.71 29.31 97.35
N ALA A 804 -14.53 29.18 98.67
CA ALA A 804 -14.05 30.27 99.53
C ALA A 804 -12.71 30.89 99.05
N ARG A 805 -11.67 30.07 98.85
CA ARG A 805 -10.33 30.56 98.45
C ARG A 805 -10.29 31.22 97.07
N LEU A 806 -11.16 30.82 96.13
CA LEU A 806 -11.20 31.46 94.82
C LEU A 806 -11.79 32.87 94.92
N HIS A 807 -12.79 33.06 95.78
CA HIS A 807 -13.42 34.35 96.01
C HIS A 807 -12.46 35.36 96.66
N THR A 808 -11.60 34.91 97.59
CA THR A 808 -10.56 35.74 98.23
C THR A 808 -9.46 36.18 97.25
N PHE A 809 -9.07 35.32 96.30
CA PHE A 809 -8.09 35.67 95.27
C PHE A 809 -8.66 36.67 94.25
N LEU A 810 -9.94 36.51 93.88
CA LEU A 810 -10.62 37.45 92.98
C LEU A 810 -10.83 38.82 93.62
N SER A 811 -11.23 38.89 94.90
CA SER A 811 -11.36 40.18 95.60
C SER A 811 -10.03 40.92 95.74
N PHE A 812 -8.92 40.21 95.97
CA PHE A 812 -7.56 40.79 95.99
C PHE A 812 -7.16 41.39 94.63
N ILE A 813 -7.60 40.78 93.52
CA ILE A 813 -7.37 41.32 92.17
C ILE A 813 -8.21 42.58 91.91
N ASP A 814 -9.49 42.60 92.31
CA ASP A 814 -10.35 43.80 92.15
C ASP A 814 -9.87 44.97 93.02
N GLU A 815 -9.45 44.72 94.27
CA GLU A 815 -8.86 45.73 95.14
C GLU A 815 -7.59 46.35 94.52
N LYS A 816 -6.70 45.52 93.96
CA LYS A 816 -5.55 45.99 93.17
C LYS A 816 -5.94 46.71 91.88
N ALA A 817 -7.06 46.35 91.25
CA ALA A 817 -7.56 47.02 90.06
C ALA A 817 -8.04 48.44 90.36
N ASP A 818 -8.68 48.68 91.51
CA ASP A 818 -9.11 50.02 91.92
C ASP A 818 -7.98 50.87 92.51
N GLU A 819 -7.00 50.29 93.20
CA GLU A 819 -5.71 50.96 93.47
C GLU A 819 -5.04 51.43 92.17
N SER A 820 -5.08 50.60 91.12
CA SER A 820 -4.52 50.92 89.80
C SER A 820 -5.29 52.05 89.10
N LYS A 821 -6.63 52.06 89.17
CA LYS A 821 -7.45 53.19 88.66
C LYS A 821 -7.11 54.50 89.39
N ASN A 822 -6.97 54.47 90.72
CA ASN A 822 -6.60 55.67 91.49
C ASN A 822 -5.16 56.11 91.20
N ASN A 823 -4.18 55.21 91.16
CA ASN A 823 -2.81 55.56 90.77
C ASN A 823 -2.72 56.14 89.35
N ASN A 824 -3.56 55.68 88.41
CA ASN A 824 -3.62 56.25 87.08
C ASN A 824 -4.30 57.63 87.05
N LYS A 825 -5.32 57.90 87.87
CA LYS A 825 -5.83 59.28 88.09
C LYS A 825 -4.72 60.21 88.62
N THR A 826 -3.96 59.75 89.61
CA THR A 826 -2.87 60.55 90.22
C THR A 826 -1.71 60.77 89.25
N LYS A 827 -1.32 59.76 88.45
CA LYS A 827 -0.32 59.91 87.37
C LYS A 827 -0.80 60.82 86.25
N ARG A 828 -2.10 60.84 85.93
CA ARG A 828 -2.69 61.74 84.93
C ARG A 828 -2.62 63.20 85.40
N LYS A 829 -3.05 63.50 86.63
CA LYS A 829 -2.85 64.83 87.25
C LYS A 829 -1.39 65.25 87.32
N ARG A 830 -0.45 64.34 87.63
CA ARG A 830 1.00 64.64 87.61
C ARG A 830 1.59 64.88 86.21
N LYS A 831 0.92 64.44 85.14
CA LYS A 831 1.36 64.69 83.76
C LYS A 831 0.73 65.96 83.16
N GLU A 832 -0.42 66.38 83.66
CA GLU A 832 -1.13 67.59 83.22
C GLU A 832 -0.52 68.90 83.81
N MET A 833 0.49 68.81 84.68
CA MET A 833 1.11 69.95 85.38
C MET A 833 2.56 70.28 84.94
N ASN A 834 3.09 69.64 83.88
CA ASN A 834 4.51 69.76 83.49
C ASN A 834 4.78 70.02 82.00
N ASP A 835 3.75 70.30 81.18
CA ASP A 835 3.90 70.72 79.77
C ASP A 835 3.02 71.96 79.50
N GLY A 836 3.41 73.08 80.09
CA GLY A 836 2.70 74.36 80.08
C GLY A 836 3.06 75.30 78.92
N ILE A 837 3.21 74.79 77.69
CA ILE A 837 3.44 75.61 76.48
C ILE A 837 2.35 75.27 75.45
N LYS A 838 1.45 76.22 75.17
CA LYS A 838 0.27 75.98 74.32
C LYS A 838 -0.21 77.24 73.58
N TRP A 839 0.43 77.54 72.45
CA TRP A 839 -0.05 78.37 71.35
C TRP A 839 0.56 77.81 70.05
N GLU A 840 -0.13 77.71 68.92
CA GLU A 840 -1.58 77.58 68.71
C GLU A 840 -1.84 76.62 67.51
N GLY A 841 -3.05 76.58 66.94
CA GLY A 841 -3.45 75.52 66.02
C GLY A 841 -3.16 75.77 64.55
N GLU A 842 -2.18 75.07 63.95
CA GLU A 842 -2.10 74.95 62.49
C GLU A 842 -1.48 73.64 61.92
N PHE A 843 -1.89 72.46 62.38
CA PHE A 843 -1.50 71.19 61.71
C PHE A 843 -2.61 70.14 61.50
N LEU A 844 -3.89 70.53 61.62
CA LEU A 844 -5.05 69.68 61.32
C LEU A 844 -5.73 70.01 59.96
N LYS A 845 -5.06 70.79 59.11
CA LYS A 845 -5.57 71.32 57.82
C LYS A 845 -5.06 70.64 56.53
N PRO A 846 -3.90 69.96 56.45
CA PRO A 846 -3.49 69.29 55.20
C PRO A 846 -4.38 68.09 54.82
N HIS A 847 -4.52 67.08 55.70
CA HIS A 847 -5.17 65.81 55.33
C HIS A 847 -6.70 65.82 55.39
N LEU A 848 -7.34 66.66 56.22
CA LEU A 848 -8.80 66.78 56.20
C LEU A 848 -9.32 67.41 54.89
N THR A 849 -8.49 68.25 54.26
CA THR A 849 -8.81 68.92 52.99
C THR A 849 -8.79 67.95 51.80
N GLN A 850 -7.85 67.00 51.78
CA GLN A 850 -7.86 65.89 50.81
C GLN A 850 -9.11 64.99 50.98
N LEU A 851 -9.54 64.73 52.22
CA LEU A 851 -10.74 63.95 52.52
C LEU A 851 -12.05 64.64 52.10
N LEU A 852 -12.04 65.96 51.92
CA LEU A 852 -13.19 66.70 51.39
C LEU A 852 -13.18 66.79 49.86
N THR A 853 -12.02 67.01 49.22
CA THR A 853 -11.94 67.04 47.74
C THR A 853 -12.17 65.66 47.10
N LEU A 854 -11.63 64.58 47.67
CA LEU A 854 -11.93 63.22 47.22
C LEU A 854 -13.43 62.88 47.36
N ARG A 855 -14.08 63.32 48.44
CA ARG A 855 -15.53 63.16 48.65
C ARG A 855 -16.38 63.95 47.65
N GLN A 856 -15.81 64.96 47.01
CA GLN A 856 -16.46 65.75 45.95
C GLN A 856 -16.27 65.10 44.56
N GLN A 857 -15.07 64.58 44.25
CA GLN A 857 -14.84 63.78 43.04
C GLN A 857 -15.67 62.48 43.01
N TRP A 858 -15.84 61.82 44.16
CA TRP A 858 -16.66 60.60 44.28
C TRP A 858 -18.17 60.83 44.02
N ARG A 859 -18.65 62.09 44.09
CA ARG A 859 -20.02 62.48 43.75
C ARG A 859 -20.24 62.79 42.27
N SER A 860 -19.18 63.05 41.50
CA SER A 860 -19.27 63.30 40.05
C SER A 860 -19.20 62.02 39.21
N ALA A 861 -18.51 60.97 39.69
CA ALA A 861 -18.42 59.68 39.00
C ALA A 861 -19.67 58.78 39.17
N THR A 862 -20.59 59.14 40.06
CA THR A 862 -21.72 58.28 40.48
C THR A 862 -23.02 58.50 39.69
N ASN A 863 -22.99 59.26 38.59
CA ASN A 863 -24.19 59.65 37.86
C ASN A 863 -24.18 59.36 36.34
N LEU A 864 -23.72 58.17 35.96
CA LEU A 864 -24.04 57.57 34.65
C LEU A 864 -24.24 56.05 34.74
N ARG A 865 -25.53 55.69 34.62
CA ARG A 865 -26.19 54.46 34.13
C ARG A 865 -25.32 53.39 33.43
N SER A 866 -25.67 52.10 33.43
CA SER A 866 -26.70 51.32 34.14
C SER A 866 -26.64 49.83 33.71
N ASN A 867 -27.05 48.89 34.56
CA ASN A 867 -27.26 47.44 34.28
C ASN A 867 -25.95 46.66 33.92
N SER A 868 -25.78 45.35 34.12
CA SER A 868 -26.36 44.26 34.94
C SER A 868 -25.52 42.99 34.60
N SER A 869 -25.32 41.92 35.38
CA SER A 869 -26.00 41.35 36.56
C SER A 869 -25.12 40.30 37.29
N LEU A 870 -25.32 40.17 38.62
CA LEU A 870 -25.37 38.95 39.50
C LEU A 870 -24.89 37.57 38.96
N GLN A 871 -24.39 36.56 39.71
CA GLN A 871 -24.00 36.25 41.13
C GLN A 871 -23.30 34.83 41.11
N SER A 872 -22.69 34.17 42.13
CA SER A 872 -22.33 34.39 43.55
C SER A 872 -21.24 33.36 43.98
N ARG A 873 -20.28 33.66 44.88
CA ARG A 873 -20.25 33.43 46.37
C ARG A 873 -20.50 31.98 46.86
N HIS A 874 -19.50 31.30 47.48
CA HIS A 874 -19.15 31.27 48.94
C HIS A 874 -19.64 29.96 49.63
N TYR A 875 -19.10 29.44 50.76
CA TYR A 875 -17.87 29.69 51.54
C TYR A 875 -17.60 28.55 52.58
N LEU A 876 -16.33 28.34 52.98
CA LEU A 876 -15.85 27.89 54.32
C LEU A 876 -16.30 26.47 54.81
N HIS A 877 -15.77 25.83 55.87
CA HIS A 877 -14.68 26.17 56.82
C HIS A 877 -13.97 24.90 57.38
N ARG A 878 -12.78 25.09 58.03
CA ARG A 878 -12.19 24.48 59.28
C ARG A 878 -12.70 23.09 59.82
N ARG A 879 -11.93 22.27 60.58
CA ARG A 879 -10.84 22.55 61.58
C ARG A 879 -10.13 21.27 62.11
N SER A 880 -8.95 21.42 62.74
CA SER A 880 -8.47 20.71 63.97
C SER A 880 -7.89 19.26 63.92
N PRO A 881 -7.16 18.77 64.98
CA PRO A 881 -5.88 18.03 64.80
C PRO A 881 -5.52 16.84 65.75
N ASN A 882 -4.37 16.17 65.49
CA ASN A 882 -3.34 15.58 66.42
C ASN A 882 -3.73 14.57 67.56
N PRO A 883 -2.78 13.90 68.28
CA PRO A 883 -1.45 13.31 67.96
C PRO A 883 -1.22 11.87 68.57
N PHE A 884 0.04 11.37 68.67
CA PHE A 884 0.53 10.12 69.35
C PHE A 884 0.13 8.76 68.70
N SER A 885 0.79 7.59 68.91
CA SER A 885 2.19 7.23 69.28
C SER A 885 2.47 5.71 69.13
N ASP A 886 3.74 5.34 68.90
CA ASP A 886 4.46 4.13 69.41
C ASP A 886 4.20 2.65 68.97
N VAL A 887 5.32 1.90 69.00
CA VAL A 887 5.51 0.48 69.43
C VAL A 887 5.23 -0.76 68.50
N THR A 888 6.35 -1.42 68.14
CA THR A 888 6.65 -2.86 67.86
C THR A 888 6.02 -3.74 66.75
N SER A 889 6.96 -4.38 66.02
CA SER A 889 7.07 -5.77 65.48
C SER A 889 6.23 -6.92 66.11
N PRO A 890 6.11 -8.14 65.51
CA PRO A 890 6.99 -8.76 64.49
C PRO A 890 6.34 -9.60 63.35
N SER A 891 7.18 -10.12 62.43
CA SER A 891 6.94 -11.30 61.56
C SER A 891 7.18 -12.63 62.32
N PRO A 892 6.61 -13.81 61.95
CA PRO A 892 7.14 -14.70 60.87
C PRO A 892 6.04 -15.63 60.24
N PRO A 893 6.31 -16.87 59.73
CA PRO A 893 7.06 -17.25 58.51
C PRO A 893 6.27 -18.19 57.54
N ASP A 894 6.86 -18.50 56.37
CA ASP A 894 6.53 -19.70 55.55
C ASP A 894 6.96 -21.01 56.26
N PRO A 895 6.34 -22.18 55.96
CA PRO A 895 6.99 -23.22 55.12
C PRO A 895 5.98 -24.17 54.39
N PRO A 896 6.35 -25.38 53.89
CA PRO A 896 7.20 -25.63 52.72
C PRO A 896 6.57 -26.64 51.70
N SER A 897 7.26 -26.92 50.58
CA SER A 897 6.90 -27.95 49.59
C SER A 897 7.72 -29.25 49.68
N PRO A 898 7.12 -30.44 49.47
CA PRO A 898 7.82 -31.57 48.81
C PRO A 898 6.96 -32.39 47.79
N PRO A 899 7.57 -33.29 46.96
CA PRO A 899 6.93 -34.08 45.87
C PRO A 899 7.08 -35.62 46.09
N PRO A 900 7.18 -36.57 45.09
CA PRO A 900 6.55 -36.79 43.75
C PRO A 900 5.98 -38.24 43.49
N ASN A 901 5.28 -38.46 42.35
CA ASN A 901 5.09 -39.75 41.59
C ASN A 901 4.31 -40.93 42.26
N PRO A 902 3.99 -42.08 41.58
CA PRO A 902 4.25 -42.53 40.18
C PRO A 902 3.01 -43.04 39.36
N ASN A 903 3.27 -43.55 38.14
CA ASN A 903 2.36 -44.27 37.19
C ASN A 903 2.19 -45.77 37.57
N PRO A 904 1.11 -46.49 37.14
CA PRO A 904 0.91 -47.00 35.75
C PRO A 904 -0.60 -46.95 35.30
N SER A 905 -1.17 -47.63 34.29
CA SER A 905 -0.79 -48.77 33.41
C SER A 905 -1.53 -48.78 32.03
N THR A 906 -1.32 -49.82 31.21
CA THR A 906 -1.97 -50.17 29.90
C THR A 906 -1.87 -51.72 29.72
N PRO A 907 -2.25 -52.42 28.60
CA PRO A 907 -2.90 -52.04 27.31
C PRO A 907 -4.21 -52.89 27.10
N PRO A 908 -4.72 -53.27 25.89
CA PRO A 908 -4.44 -52.93 24.48
C PRO A 908 -5.75 -52.45 23.75
N SER A 909 -6.04 -52.57 22.43
CA SER A 909 -5.41 -53.17 21.22
C SER A 909 -5.97 -52.56 19.90
N ARG A 910 -5.08 -52.36 18.91
CA ARG A 910 -5.16 -52.53 17.42
C ARG A 910 -6.52 -52.39 16.64
N PRO A 911 -6.51 -51.90 15.36
CA PRO A 911 -5.46 -52.11 14.35
C PRO A 911 -4.81 -50.84 13.76
N SER A 912 -3.90 -51.05 12.80
CA SER A 912 -2.94 -50.08 12.29
C SER A 912 -3.49 -49.11 11.24
N ARG A 913 -3.21 -47.81 11.41
CA ARG A 913 -3.17 -46.83 10.30
C ARG A 913 -1.71 -46.65 9.85
N ARG A 914 -1.44 -46.80 8.55
CA ARG A 914 -0.16 -46.39 7.94
C ARG A 914 -0.31 -44.93 7.49
N PRO A 915 0.46 -43.97 8.02
CA PRO A 915 0.32 -42.57 7.63
C PRO A 915 0.97 -42.31 6.27
N ARG A 916 0.39 -41.40 5.47
CA ARG A 916 0.84 -41.04 4.11
C ARG A 916 0.64 -39.54 3.83
N TRP A 917 1.56 -38.86 3.13
CA TRP A 917 1.74 -37.39 3.28
C TRP A 917 2.41 -36.62 2.09
N PRO A 918 2.62 -35.27 2.16
CA PRO A 918 3.40 -34.47 1.18
C PRO A 918 4.48 -33.46 1.72
N ILE A 919 5.77 -33.59 1.32
CA ILE A 919 6.80 -32.49 1.34
C ILE A 919 7.00 -31.89 -0.07
N SER A 920 7.35 -30.59 -0.14
CA SER A 920 7.85 -29.91 -1.36
C SER A 920 9.38 -29.67 -1.36
N ALA A 921 10.01 -29.80 -2.54
CA ALA A 921 11.41 -29.51 -2.82
C ALA A 921 11.53 -28.40 -3.87
N ARG A 922 12.36 -27.37 -3.63
CA ARG A 922 12.39 -26.15 -4.46
C ARG A 922 13.77 -25.58 -4.73
N ALA A 923 14.13 -25.47 -6.01
CA ALA A 923 15.14 -24.52 -6.53
C ALA A 923 14.50 -23.42 -7.43
N PHE A 924 13.20 -23.52 -7.71
CA PHE A 924 12.45 -22.63 -8.61
C PHE A 924 11.08 -22.33 -8.00
N ASP A 925 10.72 -21.05 -7.81
CA ASP A 925 9.44 -20.64 -7.21
C ASP A 925 8.21 -20.82 -8.16
N PHE A 926 8.35 -21.66 -9.19
CA PHE A 926 7.31 -22.09 -10.14
C PHE A 926 7.16 -23.62 -10.25
N LEU A 927 7.94 -24.41 -9.48
CA LEU A 927 7.90 -25.86 -9.48
C LEU A 927 7.91 -26.37 -8.04
N GLY A 928 7.00 -27.28 -7.71
CA GLY A 928 6.99 -27.99 -6.44
C GLY A 928 6.56 -29.45 -6.60
N CYS A 929 6.62 -30.20 -5.50
CA CYS A 929 6.24 -31.61 -5.48
C CYS A 929 5.56 -31.99 -4.16
N ALA A 930 5.05 -33.23 -4.12
CA ALA A 930 4.56 -33.89 -2.91
C ALA A 930 5.41 -35.14 -2.62
N VAL A 931 5.74 -35.41 -1.35
CA VAL A 931 6.39 -36.67 -0.92
C VAL A 931 5.80 -37.27 0.36
N ASP A 932 5.67 -38.58 0.35
CA ASP A 932 5.14 -39.46 1.38
C ASP A 932 6.02 -39.47 2.64
N GLY A 933 5.77 -38.56 3.59
CA GLY A 933 6.54 -38.47 4.85
C GLY A 933 6.02 -37.56 5.97
N LEU A 934 5.71 -36.29 5.68
CA LEU A 934 5.16 -35.31 6.64
C LEU A 934 3.97 -34.57 6.00
N GLY A 935 2.96 -34.21 6.78
CA GLY A 935 1.73 -33.55 6.30
C GLY A 935 0.81 -33.16 7.45
N ASP A 936 -0.33 -32.52 7.15
CA ASP A 936 -1.35 -32.18 8.15
C ASP A 936 -2.63 -32.99 7.94
N PHE A 937 -3.37 -33.25 9.01
CA PHE A 937 -4.71 -33.86 8.93
C PHE A 937 -5.79 -32.87 9.31
N VAL A 938 -6.91 -32.91 8.59
CA VAL A 938 -8.12 -32.14 8.90
C VAL A 938 -9.28 -33.11 9.05
N SER A 939 -10.04 -32.98 10.13
CA SER A 939 -11.34 -33.63 10.28
C SER A 939 -12.45 -32.58 10.31
N LEU A 940 -13.60 -32.91 9.73
CA LEU A 940 -14.79 -32.06 9.70
C LEU A 940 -15.99 -32.80 10.25
N THR A 941 -16.84 -32.08 10.97
CA THR A 941 -18.16 -32.55 11.39
C THR A 941 -19.23 -31.49 11.08
N LEU A 942 -20.44 -31.97 10.75
CA LEU A 942 -21.63 -31.13 10.75
C LEU A 942 -21.99 -30.80 12.21
N ASP A 943 -21.94 -29.52 12.56
CA ASP A 943 -22.07 -29.04 13.94
C ASP A 943 -23.25 -28.06 14.06
N PRO A 944 -24.37 -28.46 14.70
CA PRO A 944 -25.52 -27.60 14.92
C PRO A 944 -25.26 -26.37 15.81
N GLN A 945 -24.11 -26.28 16.49
CA GLN A 945 -23.71 -25.10 17.26
C GLN A 945 -22.96 -24.06 16.43
N VAL A 946 -22.58 -24.39 15.19
CA VAL A 946 -21.99 -23.47 14.21
C VAL A 946 -23.10 -22.95 13.29
N SER A 947 -23.11 -21.64 13.02
CA SER A 947 -24.15 -21.03 12.20
C SER A 947 -24.20 -21.62 10.77
N PRO A 948 -25.38 -21.73 10.14
CA PRO A 948 -25.48 -22.17 8.75
C PRO A 948 -24.64 -21.32 7.79
N GLY A 949 -23.74 -21.97 7.03
CA GLY A 949 -22.78 -21.30 6.14
C GLY A 949 -21.48 -20.86 6.80
N GLU A 950 -21.28 -21.09 8.11
CA GLU A 950 -20.05 -20.79 8.83
C GLU A 950 -19.21 -22.04 9.13
N ILE A 951 -17.94 -21.80 9.48
CA ILE A 951 -17.00 -22.81 9.97
C ILE A 951 -16.47 -22.36 11.34
N SER A 952 -16.24 -23.29 12.26
CA SER A 952 -15.41 -23.07 13.46
C SER A 952 -14.18 -23.98 13.43
N ILE A 953 -13.08 -23.59 14.10
CA ILE A 953 -11.95 -24.49 14.35
C ILE A 953 -11.96 -24.86 15.83
N SER A 954 -12.50 -26.04 16.14
CA SER A 954 -12.70 -26.52 17.51
C SER A 954 -11.39 -26.95 18.16
N GLU A 955 -10.47 -27.59 17.43
CA GLU A 955 -9.15 -27.99 17.94
C GLU A 955 -8.01 -27.75 16.94
N ILE A 956 -6.82 -27.44 17.47
CA ILE A 956 -5.55 -27.47 16.75
C ILE A 956 -4.54 -28.22 17.61
N SER A 957 -3.98 -29.30 17.07
CA SER A 957 -3.02 -30.20 17.73
C SER A 957 -1.72 -30.31 16.92
N GLY A 958 -0.72 -31.04 17.43
CA GLY A 958 0.62 -31.18 16.84
C GLY A 958 1.74 -30.54 17.67
N ASP A 959 2.97 -30.60 17.16
CA ASP A 959 4.22 -30.17 17.83
C ASP A 959 4.15 -28.78 18.49
N HIS A 960 4.99 -28.50 19.49
CA HIS A 960 4.95 -27.38 20.45
C HIS A 960 4.66 -25.97 19.90
N ASN A 961 4.87 -25.72 18.60
CA ASN A 961 4.51 -24.46 17.93
C ASN A 961 3.03 -24.36 17.49
N SER A 962 2.27 -25.46 17.48
CA SER A 962 0.84 -25.54 17.14
C SER A 962 -0.01 -24.54 17.93
N LYS A 963 0.30 -24.33 19.21
CA LYS A 963 -0.32 -23.34 20.12
C LYS A 963 -0.20 -21.88 19.68
N LYS A 964 0.58 -21.57 18.62
CA LYS A 964 0.70 -20.23 18.02
C LYS A 964 -0.30 -19.99 16.87
N LEU A 965 -0.99 -21.04 16.39
CA LEU A 965 -1.99 -20.91 15.31
C LEU A 965 -3.32 -20.41 15.87
N SER A 966 -4.00 -19.57 15.07
CA SER A 966 -5.32 -19.06 15.43
C SER A 966 -6.40 -20.13 15.23
N LYS A 967 -7.29 -20.30 16.21
CA LYS A 967 -8.57 -21.01 16.05
C LYS A 967 -9.63 -20.18 15.32
N ASN A 968 -9.36 -18.92 14.99
CA ASN A 968 -10.28 -18.13 14.14
C ASN A 968 -10.11 -18.59 12.67
N PRO A 969 -11.18 -19.10 12.01
CA PRO A 969 -11.09 -19.61 10.64
C PRO A 969 -10.55 -18.59 9.64
N LEU A 970 -10.87 -17.30 9.82
CA LEU A 970 -10.42 -16.22 8.93
C LEU A 970 -8.93 -15.89 9.07
N TRP A 971 -8.22 -16.47 10.04
CA TRP A 971 -6.81 -16.28 10.31
C TRP A 971 -6.02 -17.61 10.36
N ASN A 972 -6.55 -18.65 9.72
CA ASN A 972 -5.97 -19.98 9.66
C ASN A 972 -6.10 -20.54 8.23
N CYS A 973 -5.02 -21.10 7.68
CA CYS A 973 -4.96 -21.60 6.30
C CYS A 973 -6.07 -22.63 6.00
N ALA A 974 -6.30 -23.55 6.93
CA ALA A 974 -7.36 -24.55 6.82
C ALA A 974 -8.75 -23.90 6.81
N GLY A 975 -8.99 -22.94 7.71
CA GLY A 975 -10.28 -22.23 7.80
C GLY A 975 -10.59 -21.36 6.59
N ILE A 976 -9.58 -20.69 6.02
CA ILE A 976 -9.75 -19.85 4.81
C ILE A 976 -10.11 -20.71 3.61
N ALA A 977 -9.36 -21.78 3.35
CA ALA A 977 -9.60 -22.67 2.21
C ALA A 977 -10.95 -23.40 2.34
N ALA A 978 -11.29 -23.87 3.54
CA ALA A 978 -12.57 -24.52 3.83
C ALA A 978 -13.78 -23.57 3.61
N ILE A 979 -13.66 -22.30 4.03
CA ILE A 979 -14.68 -21.27 3.78
C ILE A 979 -14.84 -21.01 2.28
N GLU A 980 -13.75 -20.99 1.51
CA GLU A 980 -13.83 -20.74 0.07
C GLU A 980 -14.51 -21.90 -0.68
N VAL A 981 -14.20 -23.16 -0.32
CA VAL A 981 -14.89 -24.34 -0.87
C VAL A 981 -16.38 -24.34 -0.50
N MET A 982 -16.76 -23.97 0.73
CA MET A 982 -18.19 -23.81 1.09
C MET A 982 -18.91 -22.77 0.22
N LYS A 983 -18.26 -21.65 -0.14
CA LYS A 983 -18.84 -20.63 -1.05
C LYS A 983 -19.00 -21.17 -2.46
N MET A 984 -17.97 -21.81 -3.02
CA MET A 984 -17.98 -22.40 -4.36
C MET A 984 -19.10 -23.44 -4.50
N LEU A 985 -19.30 -24.26 -3.47
CA LEU A 985 -20.39 -25.24 -3.37
C LEU A 985 -21.76 -24.63 -3.03
N GLY A 986 -21.85 -23.31 -2.78
CA GLY A 986 -23.09 -22.61 -2.44
C GLY A 986 -23.68 -22.97 -1.06
N VAL A 987 -22.90 -23.56 -0.16
CA VAL A 987 -23.40 -24.11 1.11
C VAL A 987 -23.78 -23.00 2.09
N ARG A 988 -25.07 -22.95 2.46
CA ARG A 988 -25.64 -21.99 3.43
C ARG A 988 -26.58 -22.63 4.46
N SER A 989 -26.78 -23.94 4.40
CA SER A 989 -27.78 -24.67 5.20
C SER A 989 -27.25 -25.35 6.46
N VAL A 990 -25.92 -25.48 6.60
CA VAL A 990 -25.25 -26.19 7.70
C VAL A 990 -23.98 -25.46 8.12
N GLY A 991 -23.61 -25.57 9.40
CA GLY A 991 -22.32 -25.15 9.93
C GLY A 991 -21.35 -26.33 10.05
N LEU A 992 -20.05 -26.06 9.94
CA LEU A 992 -18.99 -27.07 10.08
C LEU A 992 -18.06 -26.79 11.27
N SER A 993 -17.64 -27.84 11.97
CA SER A 993 -16.59 -27.79 12.99
C SER A 993 -15.35 -28.52 12.47
N LEU A 994 -14.19 -27.87 12.56
CA LEU A 994 -12.92 -28.30 11.98
C LEU A 994 -11.89 -28.58 13.09
N THR A 995 -11.26 -29.76 13.06
CA THR A 995 -10.04 -30.04 13.85
C THR A 995 -8.83 -30.18 12.93
N LEU A 996 -7.71 -29.55 13.31
CA LEU A 996 -6.48 -29.49 12.52
C LEU A 996 -5.30 -30.09 13.31
N GLU A 997 -4.79 -31.23 12.86
CA GLU A 997 -3.57 -31.85 13.40
C GLU A 997 -2.37 -31.46 12.54
N LYS A 998 -1.44 -30.69 13.13
CA LYS A 998 -0.23 -30.20 12.45
C LYS A 998 0.92 -31.21 12.53
N GLY A 999 1.22 -31.87 11.41
CA GLY A 999 2.43 -32.67 11.25
C GLY A 999 3.58 -31.93 10.54
N LEU A 1000 3.31 -30.84 9.81
CA LEU A 1000 4.36 -30.03 9.17
C LEU A 1000 4.79 -28.83 10.03
N PRO A 1001 6.09 -28.72 10.43
CA PRO A 1001 6.55 -27.64 11.29
C PRO A 1001 6.45 -26.26 10.62
N LEU A 1002 6.00 -25.27 11.39
CA LEU A 1002 5.76 -23.89 10.93
C LEU A 1002 7.05 -23.18 10.53
N GLY A 1003 7.04 -22.47 9.39
CA GLY A 1003 8.19 -21.68 8.92
C GLY A 1003 9.39 -22.48 8.40
N SER A 1004 9.26 -23.80 8.27
CA SER A 1004 10.33 -24.72 7.85
C SER A 1004 10.78 -24.58 6.38
N GLY A 1005 9.90 -24.11 5.50
CA GLY A 1005 10.06 -24.16 4.04
C GLY A 1005 9.30 -25.32 3.37
N LEU A 1006 8.82 -26.30 4.15
CA LEU A 1006 8.18 -27.54 3.67
C LEU A 1006 6.75 -27.39 3.10
N GLY A 1007 6.21 -26.18 2.92
CA GLY A 1007 4.82 -25.97 2.48
C GLY A 1007 3.74 -26.13 3.57
N SER A 1008 4.10 -25.92 4.86
CA SER A 1008 3.21 -26.13 6.03
C SER A 1008 1.89 -25.33 6.02
N SER A 1009 1.80 -24.20 5.31
CA SER A 1009 0.53 -23.47 5.11
C SER A 1009 -0.37 -24.16 4.08
N ALA A 1010 0.22 -24.47 2.92
CA ALA A 1010 -0.44 -25.08 1.78
C ALA A 1010 -1.00 -26.47 2.11
N ALA A 1011 -0.29 -27.28 2.89
CA ALA A 1011 -0.78 -28.59 3.34
C ALA A 1011 -2.06 -28.47 4.20
N SER A 1012 -2.11 -27.51 5.13
CA SER A 1012 -3.31 -27.25 5.95
C SER A 1012 -4.48 -26.75 5.11
N ALA A 1013 -4.20 -25.92 4.08
CA ALA A 1013 -5.21 -25.43 3.15
C ALA A 1013 -5.75 -26.53 2.23
N ALA A 1014 -4.86 -27.35 1.64
CA ALA A 1014 -5.20 -28.47 0.76
C ALA A 1014 -6.05 -29.52 1.47
N ALA A 1015 -5.62 -29.95 2.67
CA ALA A 1015 -6.36 -30.92 3.47
C ALA A 1015 -7.78 -30.44 3.80
N ALA A 1016 -7.93 -29.14 4.11
CA ALA A 1016 -9.23 -28.56 4.42
C ALA A 1016 -10.12 -28.36 3.19
N ALA A 1017 -9.56 -27.91 2.05
CA ALA A 1017 -10.28 -27.77 0.79
C ALA A 1017 -10.84 -29.11 0.31
N VAL A 1018 -10.01 -30.16 0.29
CA VAL A 1018 -10.45 -31.52 -0.04
C VAL A 1018 -11.50 -32.01 0.96
N ALA A 1019 -11.29 -31.86 2.26
CA ALA A 1019 -12.25 -32.35 3.26
C ALA A 1019 -13.65 -31.70 3.14
N VAL A 1020 -13.74 -30.40 2.82
CA VAL A 1020 -15.05 -29.75 2.58
C VAL A 1020 -15.66 -30.20 1.24
N ASN A 1021 -14.86 -30.46 0.21
CA ASN A 1021 -15.40 -30.97 -1.04
C ASN A 1021 -16.02 -32.37 -0.85
N GLU A 1022 -15.28 -33.27 -0.19
CA GLU A 1022 -15.70 -34.64 0.09
C GLU A 1022 -16.97 -34.70 0.95
N ILE A 1023 -17.10 -33.89 2.02
CA ILE A 1023 -18.30 -33.91 2.88
C ILE A 1023 -19.59 -33.46 2.15
N PHE A 1024 -19.46 -32.80 0.99
CA PHE A 1024 -20.58 -32.42 0.12
C PHE A 1024 -20.63 -33.18 -1.22
N GLY A 1025 -19.88 -34.29 -1.32
CA GLY A 1025 -19.95 -35.24 -2.44
C GLY A 1025 -18.97 -34.99 -3.59
N GLY A 1026 -17.82 -34.36 -3.34
CA GLY A 1026 -16.71 -34.28 -4.30
C GLY A 1026 -17.00 -33.46 -5.56
N LYS A 1027 -17.84 -32.42 -5.46
CA LYS A 1027 -18.41 -31.72 -6.62
C LYS A 1027 -17.46 -30.74 -7.32
N LEU A 1028 -16.46 -30.21 -6.61
CA LEU A 1028 -15.46 -29.32 -7.20
C LEU A 1028 -14.33 -30.13 -7.85
N GLY A 1029 -13.85 -29.66 -9.00
CA GLY A 1029 -12.68 -30.17 -9.69
C GLY A 1029 -11.37 -29.79 -9.02
N ILE A 1030 -10.29 -30.47 -9.41
CA ILE A 1030 -8.93 -30.26 -8.87
C ILE A 1030 -8.50 -28.78 -8.96
N ASP A 1031 -8.74 -28.13 -10.10
CA ASP A 1031 -8.35 -26.74 -10.32
C ASP A 1031 -9.09 -25.75 -9.40
N GLU A 1032 -10.37 -26.02 -9.11
CA GLU A 1032 -11.18 -25.22 -8.19
C GLU A 1032 -10.69 -25.35 -6.74
N LEU A 1033 -10.26 -26.56 -6.34
CA LEU A 1033 -9.60 -26.79 -5.05
C LEU A 1033 -8.25 -26.06 -4.96
N VAL A 1034 -7.48 -26.03 -6.05
CA VAL A 1034 -6.24 -25.23 -6.13
C VAL A 1034 -6.54 -23.74 -6.02
N ILE A 1035 -7.61 -23.23 -6.64
CA ILE A 1035 -8.06 -21.84 -6.48
C ILE A 1035 -8.50 -21.55 -5.03
N ALA A 1036 -9.26 -22.43 -4.39
CA ALA A 1036 -9.67 -22.28 -2.99
C ALA A 1036 -8.46 -22.29 -2.03
N GLY A 1037 -7.48 -23.16 -2.28
CA GLY A 1037 -6.22 -23.18 -1.56
C GLY A 1037 -5.35 -21.93 -1.82
N LEU A 1038 -5.32 -21.42 -3.05
CA LEU A 1038 -4.66 -20.16 -3.40
C LEU A 1038 -5.26 -18.98 -2.64
N LYS A 1039 -6.57 -18.96 -2.35
CA LYS A 1039 -7.17 -17.94 -1.48
C LYS A 1039 -6.73 -18.01 -0.02
N SER A 1040 -6.19 -19.14 0.45
CA SER A 1040 -5.45 -19.22 1.71
C SER A 1040 -4.04 -18.66 1.56
N GLU A 1041 -3.27 -19.11 0.56
CA GLU A 1041 -1.88 -18.65 0.36
C GLU A 1041 -1.79 -17.14 0.09
N GLU A 1042 -2.69 -16.56 -0.70
CA GLU A 1042 -2.80 -15.11 -0.98
C GLU A 1042 -2.76 -14.27 0.31
N LYS A 1043 -3.38 -14.78 1.39
CA LYS A 1043 -3.55 -14.08 2.66
C LYS A 1043 -2.45 -14.34 3.69
N VAL A 1044 -1.55 -15.30 3.44
CA VAL A 1044 -0.53 -15.77 4.40
C VAL A 1044 0.89 -15.70 3.81
N SER A 1045 1.03 -16.07 2.53
CA SER A 1045 2.30 -16.32 1.85
C SER A 1045 2.38 -15.76 0.42
N GLY A 1046 1.40 -14.96 -0.02
CA GLY A 1046 1.35 -14.41 -1.39
C GLY A 1046 0.72 -15.37 -2.40
N TYR A 1047 0.50 -14.90 -3.63
CA TYR A 1047 -0.22 -15.66 -4.67
C TYR A 1047 0.68 -16.67 -5.39
N HIS A 1048 1.18 -17.67 -4.66
CA HIS A 1048 2.10 -18.69 -5.20
C HIS A 1048 1.43 -20.07 -5.25
N ALA A 1049 1.32 -20.65 -6.45
CA ALA A 1049 0.74 -21.99 -6.67
C ALA A 1049 1.71 -23.15 -6.37
N ASP A 1050 3.00 -22.87 -6.36
CA ASP A 1050 4.14 -23.78 -6.22
C ASP A 1050 4.09 -24.76 -5.03
N ASN A 1051 3.38 -24.45 -3.95
CA ASN A 1051 3.20 -25.36 -2.80
C ASN A 1051 1.78 -25.95 -2.75
N ILE A 1052 0.76 -25.19 -3.15
CA ILE A 1052 -0.65 -25.58 -3.01
C ILE A 1052 -1.14 -26.49 -4.15
N ALA A 1053 -0.67 -26.26 -5.38
CA ALA A 1053 -0.97 -27.12 -6.51
C ALA A 1053 -0.43 -28.56 -6.30
N PRO A 1054 0.87 -28.80 -6.00
CA PRO A 1054 1.34 -30.17 -5.71
C PRO A 1054 0.76 -30.73 -4.41
N ALA A 1055 0.40 -29.91 -3.42
CA ALA A 1055 -0.28 -30.40 -2.22
C ALA A 1055 -1.70 -30.96 -2.49
N ILE A 1056 -2.35 -30.55 -3.59
CA ILE A 1056 -3.68 -31.03 -3.99
C ILE A 1056 -3.59 -32.07 -5.11
N MET A 1057 -2.77 -31.84 -6.14
CA MET A 1057 -2.64 -32.69 -7.33
C MET A 1057 -1.72 -33.89 -7.11
N GLY A 1058 -0.77 -33.80 -6.17
CA GLY A 1058 0.36 -34.72 -6.06
C GLY A 1058 1.39 -34.57 -7.18
N GLY A 1059 2.36 -35.49 -7.20
CA GLY A 1059 3.42 -35.57 -8.20
C GLY A 1059 4.44 -34.44 -8.10
N ALA A 1060 4.91 -33.99 -9.26
CA ALA A 1060 5.65 -32.74 -9.43
C ALA A 1060 4.84 -31.84 -10.37
N VAL A 1061 4.57 -30.60 -9.94
CA VAL A 1061 3.63 -29.70 -10.61
C VAL A 1061 4.33 -28.42 -11.02
N LEU A 1062 4.33 -28.16 -12.33
CA LEU A 1062 4.82 -26.93 -12.93
C LEU A 1062 3.70 -25.88 -12.94
N CYS A 1063 3.92 -24.75 -12.28
CA CYS A 1063 2.96 -23.67 -12.12
C CYS A 1063 3.33 -22.50 -13.04
N VAL A 1064 2.60 -22.32 -14.15
CA VAL A 1064 2.86 -21.25 -15.14
C VAL A 1064 1.87 -20.11 -14.93
N GLY A 1065 2.34 -18.97 -14.42
CA GLY A 1065 1.51 -17.78 -14.16
C GLY A 1065 2.32 -16.58 -13.67
N ASP A 1066 1.75 -15.37 -13.80
CA ASP A 1066 2.40 -14.10 -13.44
C ASP A 1066 2.52 -13.94 -11.91
N ALA A 1067 3.70 -14.23 -11.37
CA ALA A 1067 4.01 -14.29 -9.94
C ALA A 1067 4.16 -12.90 -9.28
N ARG A 1068 3.10 -12.09 -9.32
CA ARG A 1068 3.05 -10.80 -8.62
C ARG A 1068 2.76 -10.98 -7.12
N VAL A 1069 3.33 -10.07 -6.32
CA VAL A 1069 3.29 -9.98 -4.84
C VAL A 1069 4.34 -10.80 -4.09
N GLU A 1070 5.14 -10.08 -3.31
CA GLU A 1070 6.24 -10.57 -2.45
C GLU A 1070 5.71 -11.03 -1.07
N ALA A 1071 6.41 -11.93 -0.39
CA ALA A 1071 5.86 -12.69 0.75
C ALA A 1071 6.82 -12.87 1.95
N PRO A 1072 6.32 -13.22 3.16
CA PRO A 1072 7.03 -13.01 4.42
C PRO A 1072 8.11 -14.08 4.73
N THR A 1073 9.22 -14.03 4.02
CA THR A 1073 10.50 -14.65 4.40
C THR A 1073 11.64 -13.63 4.25
N LYS A 1074 11.39 -12.40 4.74
CA LYS A 1074 12.10 -11.16 4.38
C LYS A 1074 13.62 -11.27 4.28
N LYS A 1075 14.31 -11.94 5.21
CA LYS A 1075 15.77 -12.11 5.16
C LYS A 1075 16.25 -13.06 4.04
N MET A 1076 15.55 -14.17 3.81
CA MET A 1076 15.90 -15.18 2.79
C MET A 1076 15.51 -14.76 1.36
N ARG A 1077 14.56 -13.82 1.23
CA ARG A 1077 14.19 -13.20 -0.05
C ARG A 1077 15.07 -11.98 -0.37
N ALA A 1078 15.30 -11.07 0.59
CA ALA A 1078 16.17 -9.90 0.41
C ALA A 1078 17.69 -10.22 0.31
N ALA A 1079 18.09 -11.49 0.43
CA ALA A 1079 19.46 -11.93 0.14
C ALA A 1079 19.74 -12.10 -1.36
N LEU A 1080 18.69 -12.21 -2.18
CA LEU A 1080 18.81 -12.29 -3.63
C LEU A 1080 19.30 -10.96 -4.21
N PRO A 1081 20.15 -10.96 -5.24
CA PRO A 1081 20.61 -9.73 -5.87
C PRO A 1081 19.49 -9.10 -6.70
N ALA A 1082 19.47 -7.77 -6.78
CA ALA A 1082 18.55 -7.04 -7.65
C ALA A 1082 18.86 -7.23 -9.16
N GLU A 1083 20.08 -7.65 -9.49
CA GLU A 1083 20.57 -7.87 -10.85
C GLU A 1083 21.29 -9.23 -10.95
N VAL A 1084 21.17 -9.88 -12.10
CA VAL A 1084 21.80 -11.18 -12.38
C VAL A 1084 22.51 -11.12 -13.72
N GLY A 1085 23.79 -11.51 -13.76
CA GLY A 1085 24.55 -11.59 -15.01
C GLY A 1085 23.98 -12.67 -15.94
N MET A 1086 23.82 -12.35 -17.24
CA MET A 1086 23.14 -13.19 -18.22
C MET A 1086 23.65 -14.64 -18.25
N ALA A 1087 24.95 -14.87 -18.10
CA ALA A 1087 25.53 -16.22 -18.06
C ALA A 1087 25.02 -17.08 -16.88
N HIS A 1088 24.72 -16.47 -15.72
CA HIS A 1088 24.11 -17.18 -14.59
C HIS A 1088 22.61 -17.39 -14.82
N HIS A 1089 21.92 -16.44 -15.44
CA HIS A 1089 20.50 -16.60 -15.80
C HIS A 1089 20.30 -17.74 -16.81
N VAL A 1090 21.03 -17.73 -17.93
CA VAL A 1090 21.01 -18.78 -18.96
C VAL A 1090 21.34 -20.14 -18.36
N TRP A 1091 22.35 -20.23 -17.48
CA TRP A 1091 22.68 -21.46 -16.76
C TRP A 1091 21.54 -21.95 -15.86
N ASN A 1092 20.98 -21.10 -15.01
CA ASN A 1092 19.87 -21.51 -14.14
C ASN A 1092 18.63 -21.93 -14.97
N SER A 1093 18.35 -21.26 -16.08
CA SER A 1093 17.29 -21.64 -17.02
C SER A 1093 17.56 -22.97 -17.73
N SER A 1094 18.82 -23.28 -18.11
CA SER A 1094 19.16 -24.61 -18.64
C SER A 1094 19.01 -25.70 -17.56
N GLN A 1095 19.37 -25.41 -16.31
CA GLN A 1095 19.16 -26.35 -15.21
C GLN A 1095 17.68 -26.54 -14.87
N ALA A 1096 16.82 -25.53 -15.07
CA ALA A 1096 15.36 -25.69 -14.96
C ALA A 1096 14.84 -26.68 -16.02
N GLY A 1097 15.24 -26.51 -17.29
CA GLY A 1097 14.90 -27.43 -18.37
C GLY A 1097 15.42 -28.85 -18.12
N ALA A 1098 16.67 -28.98 -17.68
CA ALA A 1098 17.29 -30.27 -17.33
C ALA A 1098 16.57 -30.96 -16.15
N LEU A 1099 16.11 -30.21 -15.15
CA LEU A 1099 15.34 -30.73 -14.02
C LEU A 1099 13.98 -31.28 -14.49
N VAL A 1100 13.23 -30.54 -15.30
CA VAL A 1100 11.95 -30.99 -15.86
C VAL A 1100 12.15 -32.21 -16.76
N ALA A 1101 13.16 -32.20 -17.64
CA ALA A 1101 13.50 -33.35 -18.49
C ALA A 1101 13.85 -34.60 -17.66
N ALA A 1102 14.65 -34.44 -16.60
CA ALA A 1102 15.01 -35.54 -15.71
C ALA A 1102 13.80 -36.13 -14.95
N VAL A 1103 12.84 -35.29 -14.53
CA VAL A 1103 11.57 -35.75 -13.93
C VAL A 1103 10.73 -36.54 -14.94
N LEU A 1104 10.62 -36.07 -16.18
CA LEU A 1104 9.86 -36.74 -17.25
C LEU A 1104 10.51 -38.06 -17.71
N GLN A 1105 11.85 -38.14 -17.69
CA GLN A 1105 12.61 -39.32 -18.10
C GLN A 1105 12.88 -40.31 -16.96
N GLY A 1106 12.71 -39.91 -15.69
CA GLY A 1106 13.06 -40.70 -14.52
C GLY A 1106 14.56 -40.72 -14.17
N ASP A 1107 15.37 -39.82 -14.74
CA ASP A 1107 16.82 -39.69 -14.44
C ASP A 1107 17.03 -39.08 -13.04
N LEU A 1108 16.97 -39.91 -11.99
CA LEU A 1108 17.23 -39.49 -10.62
C LEU A 1108 18.65 -38.88 -10.44
N PRO A 1109 19.72 -39.42 -11.05
CA PRO A 1109 21.02 -38.73 -11.13
C PRO A 1109 20.95 -37.34 -11.78
N GLY A 1110 20.21 -37.17 -12.87
CA GLY A 1110 20.01 -35.89 -13.57
C GLY A 1110 19.25 -34.88 -12.74
N LEU A 1111 18.17 -35.31 -12.10
CA LEU A 1111 17.38 -34.52 -11.15
C LEU A 1111 18.27 -34.02 -10.00
N GLY A 1112 19.09 -34.90 -9.41
CA GLY A 1112 20.04 -34.55 -8.36
C GLY A 1112 21.10 -33.54 -8.82
N ARG A 1113 21.72 -33.76 -10.00
CA ARG A 1113 22.66 -32.81 -10.61
C ARG A 1113 22.01 -31.44 -10.84
N ALA A 1114 20.84 -31.39 -11.45
CA ALA A 1114 20.14 -30.15 -11.78
C ALA A 1114 19.76 -29.35 -10.52
N LEU A 1115 19.17 -30.00 -9.51
CA LEU A 1115 18.84 -29.40 -8.20
C LEU A 1115 20.06 -28.80 -7.47
N SER A 1116 21.25 -29.34 -7.70
CA SER A 1116 22.49 -28.94 -7.01
C SER A 1116 23.30 -27.87 -7.75
N SER A 1117 22.83 -27.39 -8.91
CA SER A 1117 23.60 -26.58 -9.88
C SER A 1117 23.24 -25.09 -9.92
N ASP A 1118 22.53 -24.57 -8.91
CA ASP A 1118 22.06 -23.18 -8.85
C ASP A 1118 23.22 -22.16 -8.65
N LYS A 1119 23.29 -21.14 -9.52
CA LYS A 1119 24.30 -20.06 -9.48
C LYS A 1119 23.74 -18.69 -9.06
N ILE A 1120 22.48 -18.62 -8.61
CA ILE A 1120 21.75 -17.37 -8.30
C ILE A 1120 21.19 -17.39 -6.87
N VAL A 1121 20.33 -18.36 -6.54
CA VAL A 1121 19.47 -18.30 -5.34
C VAL A 1121 20.14 -18.99 -4.16
N GLU A 1122 20.56 -20.23 -4.33
CA GLU A 1122 21.21 -21.03 -3.29
C GLU A 1122 22.52 -20.42 -2.78
N PRO A 1123 23.46 -19.92 -3.61
CA PRO A 1123 24.70 -19.29 -3.12
C PRO A 1123 24.47 -18.03 -2.28
N ARG A 1124 23.27 -17.46 -2.31
CA ARG A 1124 22.85 -16.30 -1.50
C ARG A 1124 22.06 -16.69 -0.26
N ARG A 1125 21.36 -17.84 -0.30
CA ARG A 1125 20.58 -18.38 0.84
C ARG A 1125 21.41 -19.27 1.76
N ALA A 1126 22.39 -20.02 1.25
CA ALA A 1126 23.23 -20.92 2.05
C ALA A 1126 23.97 -20.24 3.22
N PRO A 1127 24.59 -19.04 3.07
CA PRO A 1127 25.24 -18.35 4.19
C PRO A 1127 24.31 -17.91 5.33
N LEU A 1128 22.99 -17.93 5.12
CA LEU A 1128 21.99 -17.62 6.14
C LEU A 1128 21.55 -18.86 6.94
N ILE A 1129 21.99 -20.06 6.56
CA ILE A 1129 21.71 -21.34 7.21
C ILE A 1129 23.04 -21.89 7.78
N PRO A 1130 23.30 -21.75 9.09
CA PRO A 1130 24.54 -22.24 9.71
C PRO A 1130 24.84 -23.70 9.37
N GLY A 1131 26.03 -23.93 8.78
CA GLY A 1131 26.53 -25.26 8.41
C GLY A 1131 26.05 -25.83 7.07
N MET A 1132 25.23 -25.11 6.28
CA MET A 1132 24.61 -25.65 5.06
C MET A 1132 25.60 -26.26 4.06
N ASP A 1133 26.73 -25.61 3.79
CA ASP A 1133 27.72 -26.13 2.82
C ASP A 1133 28.34 -27.45 3.27
N ALA A 1134 28.56 -27.63 4.57
CA ALA A 1134 29.02 -28.88 5.15
C ALA A 1134 27.94 -29.97 5.12
N VAL A 1135 26.66 -29.59 5.28
CA VAL A 1135 25.51 -30.50 5.12
C VAL A 1135 25.38 -30.99 3.68
N LYS A 1136 25.53 -30.09 2.69
CA LYS A 1136 25.58 -30.48 1.26
C LYS A 1136 26.73 -31.44 0.99
N LYS A 1137 27.94 -31.12 1.45
CA LYS A 1137 29.12 -31.97 1.28
C LYS A 1137 28.91 -33.35 1.90
N ALA A 1138 28.41 -33.42 3.14
CA ALA A 1138 28.12 -34.67 3.85
C ALA A 1138 27.02 -35.50 3.17
N ALA A 1139 26.01 -34.87 2.53
CA ALA A 1139 24.98 -35.57 1.78
C ALA A 1139 25.54 -36.23 0.51
N ILE A 1140 26.35 -35.50 -0.27
CA ILE A 1140 26.98 -36.03 -1.49
C ILE A 1140 28.01 -37.13 -1.14
N GLU A 1141 28.83 -36.92 -0.10
CA GLU A 1141 29.78 -37.94 0.40
C GLU A 1141 29.08 -39.21 0.94
N ALA A 1142 27.83 -39.09 1.39
CA ALA A 1142 26.99 -40.22 1.79
C ALA A 1142 26.22 -40.88 0.61
N GLY A 1143 26.45 -40.44 -0.63
CA GLY A 1143 25.88 -41.04 -1.83
C GLY A 1143 24.52 -40.49 -2.28
N ALA A 1144 24.19 -39.24 -1.92
CA ALA A 1144 23.07 -38.52 -2.53
C ALA A 1144 23.42 -38.10 -3.98
N PHE A 1145 22.46 -38.22 -4.90
CA PHE A 1145 22.59 -37.74 -6.28
C PHE A 1145 22.60 -36.21 -6.38
N GLY A 1146 22.10 -35.53 -5.34
CA GLY A 1146 22.04 -34.08 -5.24
C GLY A 1146 21.56 -33.63 -3.87
N CYS A 1147 21.89 -32.40 -3.49
CA CYS A 1147 21.43 -31.77 -2.25
C CYS A 1147 21.29 -30.26 -2.44
N THR A 1148 20.18 -29.68 -1.94
CA THR A 1148 19.86 -28.25 -2.05
C THR A 1148 19.00 -27.73 -0.89
N ILE A 1149 18.83 -26.41 -0.78
CA ILE A 1149 17.91 -25.76 0.17
C ILE A 1149 16.48 -25.87 -0.37
N SER A 1150 15.49 -26.26 0.45
CA SER A 1150 14.08 -26.22 0.03
C SER A 1150 13.43 -24.86 0.28
N GLY A 1151 13.23 -24.10 -0.79
CA GLY A 1151 12.47 -22.85 -0.79
C GLY A 1151 13.16 -21.73 -0.01
N ALA A 1152 12.44 -21.10 0.92
CA ALA A 1152 12.91 -19.95 1.70
C ALA A 1152 13.04 -20.22 3.21
N GLY A 1153 13.05 -21.49 3.61
CA GLY A 1153 13.27 -21.94 4.99
C GLY A 1153 14.66 -22.57 5.20
N PRO A 1154 14.98 -23.04 6.42
CA PRO A 1154 16.26 -23.66 6.75
C PRO A 1154 16.38 -25.14 6.35
N THR A 1155 15.35 -25.76 5.79
CA THR A 1155 15.37 -27.18 5.39
C THR A 1155 16.30 -27.43 4.21
N ALA A 1156 17.18 -28.42 4.35
CA ALA A 1156 17.90 -29.05 3.24
C ALA A 1156 17.12 -30.28 2.72
N VAL A 1157 17.21 -30.56 1.42
CA VAL A 1157 16.64 -31.76 0.77
C VAL A 1157 17.73 -32.46 -0.05
N ALA A 1158 17.74 -33.79 -0.04
CA ALA A 1158 18.69 -34.62 -0.78
C ALA A 1158 17.97 -35.72 -1.57
N VAL A 1159 18.50 -36.09 -2.74
CA VAL A 1159 17.89 -37.06 -3.66
C VAL A 1159 18.64 -38.40 -3.62
N THR A 1160 17.89 -39.49 -3.48
CA THR A 1160 18.37 -40.88 -3.48
C THR A 1160 17.30 -41.79 -4.09
N ASP A 1161 17.70 -42.92 -4.64
CA ASP A 1161 16.82 -44.01 -5.10
C ASP A 1161 16.51 -45.02 -3.97
N ASP A 1162 17.47 -45.22 -3.06
CA ASP A 1162 17.39 -46.18 -1.95
C ASP A 1162 17.02 -45.53 -0.60
N LEU A 1163 16.26 -46.29 0.20
CA LEU A 1163 15.76 -45.95 1.52
C LEU A 1163 16.82 -46.11 2.63
N GLU A 1164 17.70 -47.10 2.56
CA GLU A 1164 18.72 -47.31 3.60
C GLU A 1164 19.87 -46.31 3.46
N ARG A 1165 20.35 -46.09 2.23
CA ARG A 1165 21.23 -44.99 1.88
C ARG A 1165 20.62 -43.64 2.25
N GLY A 1166 19.32 -43.46 2.02
CA GLY A 1166 18.59 -42.26 2.45
C GLY A 1166 18.66 -42.00 3.96
N LYS A 1167 18.62 -43.03 4.81
CA LYS A 1167 18.79 -42.89 6.27
C LYS A 1167 20.22 -42.47 6.60
N ALA A 1168 21.22 -43.14 6.02
CA ALA A 1168 22.62 -42.81 6.22
C ALA A 1168 22.96 -41.39 5.76
N ILE A 1169 22.42 -40.93 4.61
CA ILE A 1169 22.49 -39.54 4.15
C ILE A 1169 21.87 -38.60 5.19
N GLY A 1170 20.66 -38.90 5.68
CA GLY A 1170 19.99 -38.09 6.70
C GLY A 1170 20.76 -37.97 8.01
N GLU A 1171 21.33 -39.08 8.52
CA GLU A 1171 22.18 -39.09 9.71
C GLU A 1171 23.44 -38.24 9.52
N ARG A 1172 24.10 -38.33 8.36
CA ARG A 1172 25.28 -37.53 8.01
C ARG A 1172 24.94 -36.03 7.89
N MET A 1173 23.79 -35.69 7.31
CA MET A 1173 23.28 -34.32 7.26
C MET A 1173 22.98 -33.75 8.65
N VAL A 1174 22.33 -34.52 9.53
CA VAL A 1174 22.06 -34.11 10.93
C VAL A 1174 23.36 -33.93 11.71
N ALA A 1175 24.33 -34.83 11.56
CA ALA A 1175 25.65 -34.71 12.18
C ALA A 1175 26.40 -33.46 11.71
N ALA A 1176 26.35 -33.12 10.41
CA ALA A 1176 26.95 -31.91 9.87
C ALA A 1176 26.28 -30.62 10.39
N PHE A 1177 24.94 -30.58 10.46
CA PHE A 1177 24.20 -29.46 11.06
C PHE A 1177 24.57 -29.25 12.55
N LEU A 1178 24.72 -30.35 13.30
CA LEU A 1178 25.08 -30.28 14.72
C LEU A 1178 26.55 -29.86 14.93
N LYS A 1179 27.48 -30.38 14.13
CA LYS A 1179 28.92 -30.12 14.25
C LYS A 1179 29.32 -28.73 13.78
N GLU A 1180 28.98 -28.38 12.55
CA GLU A 1180 29.45 -27.14 11.90
C GLU A 1180 28.44 -26.00 12.09
N GLY A 1181 27.14 -26.29 11.96
CA GLY A 1181 26.07 -25.30 12.13
C GLY A 1181 25.69 -25.01 13.59
N LYS A 1182 26.03 -25.91 14.52
CA LYS A 1182 25.54 -25.92 15.92
C LYS A 1182 24.00 -25.97 16.01
N LEU A 1183 23.34 -26.48 14.98
CA LEU A 1183 21.88 -26.59 14.90
C LEU A 1183 21.41 -27.99 15.32
N LYS A 1184 20.32 -28.04 16.09
CA LYS A 1184 19.56 -29.28 16.28
C LYS A 1184 18.69 -29.51 15.04
N ALA A 1185 19.01 -30.55 14.28
CA ALA A 1185 18.29 -30.96 13.08
C ALA A 1185 17.67 -32.35 13.26
N ALA A 1186 16.69 -32.67 12.41
CA ALA A 1186 16.13 -34.00 12.23
C ALA A 1186 16.00 -34.29 10.73
N ALA A 1187 16.06 -35.55 10.34
CA ALA A 1187 15.95 -35.99 8.95
C ALA A 1187 14.88 -37.09 8.81
N SER A 1188 14.24 -37.13 7.65
CA SER A 1188 13.19 -38.08 7.29
C SER A 1188 13.38 -38.50 5.84
N VAL A 1189 13.23 -39.80 5.54
CA VAL A 1189 13.36 -40.34 4.19
C VAL A 1189 11.98 -40.67 3.64
N SER A 1190 11.71 -40.25 2.41
CA SER A 1190 10.37 -40.26 1.83
C SER A 1190 10.39 -40.50 0.32
N ARG A 1191 9.25 -40.92 -0.24
CA ARG A 1191 9.05 -41.17 -1.68
C ARG A 1191 8.10 -40.13 -2.27
N LEU A 1192 8.26 -39.74 -3.53
CA LEU A 1192 7.29 -38.85 -4.20
C LEU A 1192 5.87 -39.42 -4.11
N ASP A 1193 4.94 -38.61 -3.60
CA ASP A 1193 3.51 -38.91 -3.52
C ASP A 1193 2.85 -38.48 -4.83
N ARG A 1194 2.06 -39.37 -5.45
CA ARG A 1194 1.41 -39.16 -6.76
C ARG A 1194 -0.01 -38.61 -6.68
N VAL A 1195 -0.57 -38.43 -5.48
CA VAL A 1195 -2.02 -38.15 -5.30
C VAL A 1195 -2.30 -36.91 -4.45
N GLY A 1196 -1.36 -36.46 -3.60
CA GLY A 1196 -1.57 -35.25 -2.79
C GLY A 1196 -2.70 -35.39 -1.75
N ALA A 1197 -3.37 -34.29 -1.42
CA ALA A 1197 -4.45 -34.25 -0.44
C ALA A 1197 -5.64 -35.12 -0.85
N ARG A 1198 -6.10 -35.96 0.09
CA ARG A 1198 -7.03 -37.07 -0.16
C ARG A 1198 -7.78 -37.45 1.12
N LEU A 1199 -8.97 -38.00 0.95
CA LEU A 1199 -9.80 -38.49 2.05
C LEU A 1199 -9.15 -39.70 2.75
N VAL A 1200 -8.88 -39.58 4.06
CA VAL A 1200 -8.17 -40.63 4.83
C VAL A 1200 -9.14 -41.65 5.45
N SER A 1201 -10.29 -41.18 5.95
CA SER A 1201 -11.37 -42.05 6.44
C SER A 1201 -12.66 -41.26 6.65
N THR A 1202 -13.78 -41.78 6.17
CA THR A 1202 -15.13 -41.36 6.58
C THR A 1202 -15.63 -42.22 7.73
N ILE A 1203 -16.43 -41.63 8.62
CA ILE A 1203 -17.27 -42.37 9.57
C ILE A 1203 -18.72 -42.18 9.08
N PRO A 1204 -19.40 -43.25 8.62
CA PRO A 1204 -20.83 -43.18 8.33
C PRO A 1204 -21.62 -42.82 9.59
N ARG A 1205 -22.70 -42.05 9.41
CA ARG A 1205 -23.79 -41.92 10.39
C ARG A 1205 -25.01 -42.67 9.85
#